data_AF-A0AAW0XH97-F1
#
_entry.id   AF-A0AAW0XH97-F1
#
_cell.length_a   1.000
_cell.length_b   1.000
_cell.length_c   1.000
_cell.angle_alpha   90.00
_cell.angle_beta   90.00
_cell.angle_gamma   90.00
#
_symmetry.space_group_name_H-M   'P 1'
#
loop_
_entity.id
_entity.type
_entity.pdbx_description
1 polymer ?
#
loop_
_entity_poly.entity_id
_entity_poly.type
_entity_poly.pdbx_seq_one_letter_code
_entity_poly.pdbx_strand_id
1 'polypeptide(L)'
;MGEDRVPPGLVGAVDSIKEALKAGRTDIFRKLLDACEVTSYGGGREERKQLINSLATEDGTFLHMATKLGRGDIIRALLAVGADPGVQDNDGNTPLQLAPSQAITAIFTEELLRATAQSDVGRVCQLTAAGLSINSHDNPLSRNTPLHWAASFADSDTLTCLIARGADVNAANSDGATSLHDAVARGDENIVRILLDHDANPHIQCYKGRHKGKTPLEMASRKPQLQELMQQYFLENKPVQVNGIDNGSVSPLLERQSLTSRELALSRGASGSLESLASMGADSVMTGVEAGTSDGIPPRKPSIGTPQSRSPLQSSSSLELSPRMEQVCERLASAQLTAPPRRLVTHSSLHMLWPQPRRIIELSGPGWTPPSHTTLAIVAGTVPVHKIVDVWDIHKGWLEEVGCHVSLGAVVGARDPPTSHTFTCIVDAALTNHPHQYTLAIQESKVTMVCGSLESLHSALVTLVQLLRVCTSCSEATEKGAVPPIVIIDQPSLAHRGVLLDVSPHARVPTLERVCQMVDSLLALKMNQLHLMLRVSPAACSLPYSPSEVVSLDRYCDDRGISLVPAFDVEGTVSTTQLNAVTTTICATLTHFPSIRYVHIGPRLTALLAEASSGDSIVSDNIACLSPWAQLGLPKSTVLLVCANVFHNKMQQLSSLPPTAILVEYGFQADYDFSRGVQLAVETGRPLAVCPGTAAWSSLSGWPEAGVSNVYSGVVGGVDGGAGGVVVAHWSSSAALTPLVFAWPPILVAAGLSWNHNTHWDYVHSSVGALVDTHLVRVPGCGFGAALVELGRCETWVTRMARGQPTSDVGDLPSSSPGSALYQLLADPDALSLDNLSTEVFTSVMRHVRRAVRETGSIVPGTTSLSGISKVITPSTGQTTTSPWPLVTLVILELHLAMDMILTACRLGRSLVSVGTNPRSNMGVAVVNPGVGNLPPTLRTDLANKVLALREVYSSVWMQGQQAAGLQSSLLVLTSLLARLLPDHSLQPS
;
A
#
# COMPACT_ATOMS: atom_id res chain seq x y z
N MET A 1 9.72 -30.67 20.20
CA MET A 1 10.63 -31.68 19.63
C MET A 1 9.94 -32.31 18.44
N GLY A 2 10.46 -32.08 17.24
CA GLY A 2 10.18 -32.87 16.04
C GLY A 2 11.53 -33.25 15.45
N GLU A 3 11.69 -34.48 14.96
CA GLU A 3 12.95 -34.91 14.36
C GLU A 3 12.96 -34.54 12.86
N ASP A 4 13.74 -33.53 12.48
CA ASP A 4 14.06 -33.25 11.07
C ASP A 4 14.99 -34.34 10.51
N ARG A 5 14.41 -35.51 10.26
CA ARG A 5 15.14 -36.66 9.72
C ARG A 5 15.54 -36.41 8.27
N VAL A 6 16.83 -36.59 7.99
CA VAL A 6 17.42 -36.62 6.65
C VAL A 6 16.55 -37.47 5.69
N PRO A 7 16.25 -37.00 4.47
CA PRO A 7 15.44 -37.77 3.52
C PRO A 7 16.04 -39.17 3.27
N PRO A 8 15.22 -40.24 3.24
CA PRO A 8 15.73 -41.62 3.22
C PRO A 8 16.55 -41.98 1.97
N GLY A 9 16.42 -41.23 0.88
CA GLY A 9 17.25 -41.39 -0.33
C GLY A 9 18.66 -40.78 -0.23
N LEU A 10 18.96 -39.95 0.78
CA LEU A 10 20.20 -39.18 0.90
C LEU A 10 21.19 -39.68 1.98
N VAL A 11 20.82 -40.74 2.73
CA VAL A 11 21.62 -41.24 3.88
C VAL A 11 23.06 -41.58 3.48
N GLY A 12 23.28 -42.24 2.34
CA GLY A 12 24.64 -42.57 1.86
C GLY A 12 25.48 -41.37 1.40
N ALA A 13 24.82 -40.25 1.03
CA ALA A 13 25.51 -39.00 0.70
C ALA A 13 26.00 -38.30 1.98
N VAL A 14 25.21 -38.33 3.06
CA VAL A 14 25.56 -37.73 4.36
C VAL A 14 26.90 -38.26 4.88
N ASP A 15 27.09 -39.58 4.90
CA ASP A 15 28.34 -40.15 5.44
C ASP A 15 29.55 -39.90 4.52
N SER A 16 29.34 -39.86 3.20
CA SER A 16 30.36 -39.43 2.24
C SER A 16 30.79 -37.96 2.47
N ILE A 17 29.83 -37.09 2.82
CA ILE A 17 30.08 -35.68 3.15
C ILE A 17 30.80 -35.55 4.50
N LYS A 18 30.44 -36.35 5.53
CA LYS A 18 31.13 -36.38 6.83
C LYS A 18 32.61 -36.76 6.68
N GLU A 19 32.94 -37.76 5.89
CA GLU A 19 34.34 -38.14 5.67
C GLU A 19 35.11 -37.10 4.85
N ALA A 20 34.49 -36.46 3.85
CA ALA A 20 35.09 -35.33 3.14
C ALA A 20 35.38 -34.12 4.06
N LEU A 21 34.49 -33.85 5.03
CA LEU A 21 34.67 -32.83 6.09
C LEU A 21 35.84 -33.15 7.02
N LYS A 22 35.87 -34.38 7.58
CA LYS A 22 36.99 -34.85 8.43
C LYS A 22 38.33 -34.73 7.68
N ALA A 23 38.39 -35.23 6.46
CA ALA A 23 39.58 -35.19 5.60
C ALA A 23 39.93 -33.78 5.06
N GLY A 24 39.06 -32.78 5.22
CA GLY A 24 39.27 -31.42 4.71
C GLY A 24 39.25 -31.31 3.18
N ARG A 25 38.71 -32.30 2.45
CA ARG A 25 38.75 -32.39 0.98
C ARG A 25 37.66 -31.54 0.34
N THR A 26 37.89 -30.23 0.26
CA THR A 26 36.97 -29.24 -0.36
C THR A 26 36.58 -29.58 -1.81
N ASP A 27 37.47 -30.26 -2.55
CA ASP A 27 37.26 -30.68 -3.94
C ASP A 27 36.28 -31.85 -4.06
N ILE A 28 36.35 -32.80 -3.13
CA ILE A 28 35.41 -33.92 -3.02
C ILE A 28 34.07 -33.40 -2.47
N PHE A 29 34.12 -32.56 -1.44
CA PHE A 29 32.94 -31.94 -0.81
C PHE A 29 32.06 -31.18 -1.81
N ARG A 30 32.65 -30.30 -2.65
CA ARG A 30 31.89 -29.58 -3.70
C ARG A 30 31.27 -30.56 -4.70
N LYS A 31 32.05 -31.51 -5.23
CA LYS A 31 31.55 -32.55 -6.16
C LYS A 31 30.41 -33.38 -5.59
N LEU A 32 30.42 -33.70 -4.29
CA LEU A 32 29.32 -34.40 -3.63
C LEU A 32 28.06 -33.52 -3.55
N LEU A 33 28.19 -32.25 -3.15
CA LEU A 33 27.05 -31.32 -3.11
C LEU A 33 26.48 -31.03 -4.51
N ASP A 34 27.31 -30.96 -5.53
CA ASP A 34 26.88 -30.67 -6.91
C ASP A 34 26.25 -31.91 -7.56
N ALA A 35 26.71 -33.12 -7.21
CA ALA A 35 26.06 -34.37 -7.62
C ALA A 35 24.62 -34.48 -7.08
N CYS A 36 24.35 -33.94 -5.88
CA CYS A 36 22.99 -33.87 -5.33
C CYS A 36 22.02 -32.95 -6.10
N GLU A 37 22.51 -32.06 -6.98
CA GLU A 37 21.61 -31.23 -7.82
C GLU A 37 21.10 -31.96 -9.06
N VAL A 38 21.79 -33.02 -9.50
CA VAL A 38 21.52 -33.69 -10.79
C VAL A 38 20.40 -34.76 -10.68
N THR A 39 20.03 -35.17 -9.46
CA THR A 39 19.29 -36.43 -9.22
C THR A 39 17.83 -36.29 -8.75
N SER A 40 17.03 -35.33 -9.22
CA SER A 40 15.55 -35.42 -9.12
C SER A 40 14.77 -34.51 -10.09
N TYR A 41 13.50 -34.86 -10.35
CA TYR A 41 12.54 -34.02 -11.09
C TYR A 41 12.15 -32.77 -10.27
N GLY A 42 12.93 -31.69 -10.39
CA GLY A 42 12.52 -30.34 -9.97
C GLY A 42 12.46 -30.05 -8.46
N GLY A 43 12.80 -31.02 -7.58
CA GLY A 43 12.87 -30.84 -6.13
C GLY A 43 14.24 -30.41 -5.59
N GLY A 44 15.32 -30.71 -6.33
CA GLY A 44 16.70 -30.72 -5.83
C GLY A 44 17.21 -29.48 -5.09
N ARG A 45 16.71 -28.26 -5.38
CA ARG A 45 17.12 -27.05 -4.64
C ARG A 45 16.61 -27.03 -3.19
N GLU A 46 15.41 -27.54 -2.93
CA GLU A 46 14.85 -27.57 -1.59
C GLU A 46 15.38 -28.78 -0.82
N GLU A 47 15.56 -29.92 -1.51
CA GLU A 47 16.25 -31.10 -0.98
C GLU A 47 17.70 -30.78 -0.57
N ARG A 48 18.44 -29.98 -1.37
CA ARG A 48 19.80 -29.48 -1.05
C ARG A 48 19.81 -28.57 0.18
N LYS A 49 18.84 -27.66 0.32
CA LYS A 49 18.71 -26.80 1.51
C LYS A 49 18.41 -27.60 2.77
N GLN A 50 17.41 -28.49 2.70
CA GLN A 50 17.05 -29.37 3.81
C GLN A 50 18.23 -30.24 4.24
N LEU A 51 18.97 -30.83 3.28
CA LEU A 51 20.18 -31.60 3.57
C LEU A 51 21.26 -30.76 4.29
N ILE A 52 21.56 -29.57 3.78
CA ILE A 52 22.64 -28.71 4.32
C ILE A 52 22.33 -28.20 5.72
N ASN A 53 21.06 -27.84 6.00
CA ASN A 53 20.63 -27.27 7.27
C ASN A 53 20.09 -28.32 8.27
N SER A 54 19.93 -29.58 7.87
CA SER A 54 19.56 -30.67 8.78
C SER A 54 20.64 -30.98 9.82
N LEU A 55 20.21 -31.51 10.98
CA LEU A 55 21.08 -32.00 12.06
C LEU A 55 21.70 -33.37 11.70
N ALA A 56 22.44 -33.42 10.60
CA ALA A 56 22.98 -34.64 10.00
C ALA A 56 24.23 -35.22 10.71
N THR A 57 24.79 -34.51 11.69
CA THR A 57 26.02 -34.89 12.41
C THR A 57 25.82 -34.87 13.93
N GLU A 58 26.71 -35.53 14.66
CA GLU A 58 26.71 -35.52 16.14
C GLU A 58 26.77 -34.09 16.72
N ASP A 59 27.51 -33.21 16.02
CA ASP A 59 27.67 -31.79 16.32
C ASP A 59 26.57 -30.90 15.69
N GLY A 60 25.44 -31.46 15.28
CA GLY A 60 24.36 -30.72 14.59
C GLY A 60 24.56 -30.66 13.07
N THR A 61 24.49 -29.47 12.46
CA THR A 61 24.58 -29.32 10.99
C THR A 61 26.01 -29.47 10.45
N PHE A 62 26.17 -29.67 9.15
CA PHE A 62 27.49 -29.71 8.50
C PHE A 62 28.31 -28.42 8.74
N LEU A 63 27.66 -27.28 8.97
CA LEU A 63 28.31 -26.00 9.26
C LEU A 63 28.91 -25.97 10.68
N HIS A 64 28.26 -26.59 11.66
CA HIS A 64 28.81 -26.77 13.01
C HIS A 64 30.08 -27.64 12.95
N MET A 65 30.00 -28.82 12.32
CA MET A 65 31.13 -29.74 12.16
C MET A 65 32.32 -29.09 11.41
N ALA A 66 32.05 -28.36 10.31
CA ALA A 66 33.09 -27.63 9.58
C ALA A 66 33.76 -26.54 10.43
N THR A 67 32.97 -25.85 11.28
CA THR A 67 33.43 -24.74 12.12
C THR A 67 34.27 -25.24 13.29
N LYS A 68 33.79 -26.25 14.02
CA LYS A 68 34.51 -26.94 15.11
C LYS A 68 35.84 -27.56 14.64
N LEU A 69 35.88 -28.10 13.41
CA LEU A 69 37.11 -28.61 12.77
C LEU A 69 37.99 -27.53 12.12
N GLY A 70 37.63 -26.25 12.20
CA GLY A 70 38.40 -25.12 11.65
C GLY A 70 38.58 -25.17 10.12
N ARG A 71 37.67 -25.81 9.38
CA ARG A 71 37.80 -26.07 7.94
C ARG A 71 37.35 -24.85 7.11
N GLY A 72 38.09 -23.74 7.22
CA GLY A 72 37.72 -22.44 6.64
C GLY A 72 37.20 -22.46 5.20
N ASP A 73 37.85 -23.19 4.30
CA ASP A 73 37.42 -23.29 2.89
C ASP A 73 36.12 -24.08 2.68
N ILE A 74 35.77 -25.00 3.60
CA ILE A 74 34.50 -25.71 3.59
C ILE A 74 33.40 -24.85 4.24
N ILE A 75 33.72 -24.09 5.30
CA ILE A 75 32.80 -23.09 5.88
C ILE A 75 32.40 -22.08 4.80
N ARG A 76 33.37 -21.53 4.06
CA ARG A 76 33.13 -20.65 2.90
C ARG A 76 32.27 -21.30 1.82
N ALA A 77 32.49 -22.59 1.52
CA ALA A 77 31.69 -23.33 0.54
C ALA A 77 30.26 -23.59 1.01
N LEU A 78 30.04 -23.88 2.30
CA LEU A 78 28.72 -24.06 2.89
C LEU A 78 27.93 -22.74 2.91
N LEU A 79 28.54 -21.67 3.41
CA LEU A 79 27.92 -20.34 3.47
C LEU A 79 27.51 -19.86 2.05
N ALA A 80 28.40 -19.98 1.06
CA ALA A 80 28.11 -19.59 -0.33
C ALA A 80 27.04 -20.45 -1.05
N VAL A 81 26.66 -21.61 -0.51
CA VAL A 81 25.56 -22.46 -1.01
C VAL A 81 24.25 -22.19 -0.25
N GLY A 82 24.26 -21.31 0.76
CA GLY A 82 23.08 -20.94 1.54
C GLY A 82 22.89 -21.74 2.83
N ALA A 83 23.97 -22.28 3.41
CA ALA A 83 23.92 -22.82 4.77
C ALA A 83 23.54 -21.71 5.77
N ASP A 84 22.59 -22.01 6.66
CA ASP A 84 22.08 -21.04 7.64
C ASP A 84 22.92 -21.09 8.95
N PRO A 85 23.60 -20.00 9.33
CA PRO A 85 24.37 -19.92 10.56
C PRO A 85 23.50 -19.75 11.81
N GLY A 86 22.20 -19.49 11.70
CA GLY A 86 21.27 -19.34 12.82
C GLY A 86 20.73 -20.64 13.40
N VAL A 87 20.92 -21.78 12.70
CA VAL A 87 20.52 -23.11 13.21
C VAL A 87 21.34 -23.46 14.44
N GLN A 88 20.70 -24.01 15.47
CA GLN A 88 21.34 -24.48 16.69
C GLN A 88 21.62 -25.99 16.64
N ASP A 89 22.69 -26.43 17.30
CA ASP A 89 22.99 -27.85 17.56
C ASP A 89 22.13 -28.46 18.68
N ASN A 90 22.37 -29.73 19.00
CA ASN A 90 21.65 -30.47 20.04
C ASN A 90 21.87 -29.91 21.46
N ASP A 91 22.95 -29.15 21.67
CA ASP A 91 23.30 -28.49 22.93
C ASP A 91 22.84 -27.00 22.95
N GLY A 92 22.22 -26.52 21.87
CA GLY A 92 21.66 -25.17 21.73
C GLY A 92 22.63 -24.11 21.20
N ASN A 93 23.84 -24.48 20.78
CA ASN A 93 24.85 -23.55 20.28
C ASN A 93 24.68 -23.28 18.78
N THR A 94 25.08 -22.10 18.30
CA THR A 94 25.22 -21.82 16.85
C THR A 94 26.61 -22.22 16.36
N PRO A 95 26.84 -22.42 15.04
CA PRO A 95 28.17 -22.76 14.51
C PRO A 95 29.24 -21.74 14.91
N LEU A 96 28.86 -20.45 14.97
CA LEU A 96 29.72 -19.34 15.34
C LEU A 96 30.28 -19.48 16.77
N GLN A 97 29.50 -20.05 17.69
CA GLN A 97 29.90 -20.29 19.08
C GLN A 97 30.89 -21.46 19.21
N LEU A 98 30.91 -22.38 18.24
CA LEU A 98 31.87 -23.48 18.14
C LEU A 98 33.18 -23.10 17.44
N ALA A 99 33.39 -21.82 17.08
CA ALA A 99 34.56 -21.37 16.32
C ALA A 99 35.87 -21.44 17.15
N PRO A 100 36.86 -22.28 16.76
CA PRO A 100 38.06 -22.52 17.59
C PRO A 100 39.10 -21.40 17.53
N SER A 101 38.91 -20.37 16.70
CA SER A 101 39.80 -19.21 16.62
C SER A 101 39.13 -18.01 15.95
N GLN A 102 39.64 -16.81 16.24
CA GLN A 102 39.20 -15.55 15.62
C GLN A 102 39.33 -15.55 14.09
N ALA A 103 40.27 -16.33 13.52
CA ALA A 103 40.42 -16.50 12.07
C ALA A 103 39.23 -17.24 11.43
N ILE A 104 38.51 -18.07 12.19
CA ILE A 104 37.27 -18.71 11.75
C ILE A 104 36.08 -17.78 11.96
N THR A 105 36.01 -17.06 13.09
CA THR A 105 35.02 -15.99 13.33
C THR A 105 35.02 -14.94 12.21
N ALA A 106 36.21 -14.55 11.73
CA ALA A 106 36.39 -13.59 10.64
C ALA A 106 35.76 -14.04 9.30
N ILE A 107 35.57 -15.34 9.06
CA ILE A 107 34.89 -15.84 7.85
C ILE A 107 33.40 -15.45 7.89
N PHE A 108 32.76 -15.53 9.05
CA PHE A 108 31.38 -15.09 9.23
C PHE A 108 31.25 -13.56 9.15
N THR A 109 32.25 -12.81 9.64
CA THR A 109 32.33 -11.35 9.45
C THR A 109 32.50 -10.96 7.97
N GLU A 110 33.35 -11.65 7.22
CA GLU A 110 33.50 -11.41 5.77
C GLU A 110 32.20 -11.73 5.01
N GLU A 111 31.50 -12.80 5.37
CA GLU A 111 30.18 -13.14 4.82
C GLU A 111 29.13 -12.06 5.14
N LEU A 112 29.11 -11.49 6.36
CA LEU A 112 28.20 -10.39 6.73
C LEU A 112 28.47 -9.14 5.91
N LEU A 113 29.74 -8.77 5.71
CA LEU A 113 30.14 -7.61 4.92
C LEU A 113 29.87 -7.81 3.43
N ARG A 114 30.03 -9.05 2.93
CA ARG A 114 29.68 -9.45 1.57
C ARG A 114 28.17 -9.38 1.32
N ALA A 115 27.37 -9.95 2.22
CA ALA A 115 25.91 -9.87 2.18
C ALA A 115 25.44 -8.42 2.23
N THR A 116 26.06 -7.60 3.09
CA THR A 116 25.82 -6.15 3.17
C THR A 116 26.10 -5.45 1.84
N ALA A 117 27.26 -5.67 1.21
CA ALA A 117 27.59 -5.09 -0.09
C ALA A 117 26.80 -5.66 -1.29
N GLN A 118 26.05 -6.74 -1.08
CA GLN A 118 25.16 -7.36 -2.06
C GLN A 118 23.68 -7.03 -1.80
N SER A 119 23.39 -6.19 -0.82
CA SER A 119 22.03 -5.88 -0.36
C SER A 119 21.19 -7.10 0.08
N ASP A 120 21.82 -8.19 0.53
CA ASP A 120 21.08 -9.36 1.01
C ASP A 120 20.64 -9.16 2.47
N VAL A 121 19.56 -8.38 2.63
CA VAL A 121 18.92 -8.08 3.92
C VAL A 121 18.57 -9.37 4.67
N GLY A 122 18.12 -10.41 3.97
CA GLY A 122 17.78 -11.72 4.57
C GLY A 122 19.00 -12.43 5.15
N ARG A 123 20.12 -12.43 4.42
CA ARG A 123 21.40 -12.98 4.88
C ARG A 123 22.01 -12.19 6.03
N VAL A 124 21.91 -10.86 6.00
CA VAL A 124 22.27 -9.98 7.13
C VAL A 124 21.41 -10.31 8.37
N CYS A 125 20.11 -10.57 8.20
CA CYS A 125 19.23 -11.01 9.30
C CYS A 125 19.67 -12.35 9.90
N GLN A 126 20.01 -13.35 9.08
CA GLN A 126 20.50 -14.67 9.55
C GLN A 126 21.82 -14.55 10.34
N LEU A 127 22.81 -13.86 9.78
CA LEU A 127 24.14 -13.75 10.38
C LEU A 127 24.12 -13.00 11.71
N THR A 128 23.29 -11.96 11.83
CA THR A 128 23.10 -11.22 13.08
C THR A 128 22.32 -12.03 14.11
N ALA A 129 21.29 -12.79 13.70
CA ALA A 129 20.57 -13.73 14.58
C ALA A 129 21.47 -14.87 15.10
N ALA A 130 22.48 -15.29 14.32
CA ALA A 130 23.48 -16.27 14.74
C ALA A 130 24.44 -15.80 15.86
N GLY A 131 24.31 -14.55 16.32
CA GLY A 131 25.12 -13.94 17.38
C GLY A 131 26.32 -13.12 16.88
N LEU A 132 26.42 -12.84 15.57
CA LEU A 132 27.51 -12.05 15.01
C LEU A 132 27.32 -10.55 15.29
N SER A 133 28.37 -9.89 15.77
CA SER A 133 28.29 -8.47 16.14
C SER A 133 28.01 -7.57 14.93
N ILE A 134 26.93 -6.79 15.03
CA ILE A 134 26.50 -5.77 14.06
C ILE A 134 27.57 -4.68 13.84
N ASN A 135 28.40 -4.43 14.86
CA ASN A 135 29.50 -3.46 14.86
C ASN A 135 30.88 -4.12 14.68
N SER A 136 30.91 -5.31 14.06
CA SER A 136 32.14 -5.98 13.64
C SER A 136 32.93 -5.15 12.61
N HIS A 137 34.14 -5.59 12.26
CA HIS A 137 35.08 -4.82 11.43
C HIS A 137 35.67 -5.67 10.31
N ASP A 138 35.85 -5.07 9.13
CA ASP A 138 36.44 -5.71 7.94
C ASP A 138 37.83 -6.29 8.16
N ASN A 139 38.75 -5.51 8.74
CA ASN A 139 40.09 -5.93 9.13
C ASN A 139 40.66 -4.93 10.17
N PRO A 140 41.73 -5.29 10.92
CA PRO A 140 42.27 -4.41 11.97
C PRO A 140 42.97 -3.14 11.44
N LEU A 141 43.20 -3.00 10.13
CA LEU A 141 43.85 -1.81 9.55
C LEU A 141 42.82 -0.74 9.19
N SER A 142 41.74 -1.07 8.46
CA SER A 142 40.72 -0.09 8.04
C SER A 142 39.61 0.10 9.08
N ARG A 143 39.19 -0.95 9.79
CA ARG A 143 38.11 -0.92 10.80
C ARG A 143 36.76 -0.38 10.29
N ASN A 144 36.39 -0.68 9.05
CA ASN A 144 35.06 -0.33 8.54
C ASN A 144 34.01 -1.29 9.12
N THR A 145 32.91 -0.75 9.64
CA THR A 145 31.75 -1.56 10.09
C THR A 145 30.85 -1.93 8.91
N PRO A 146 29.94 -2.91 9.07
CA PRO A 146 28.86 -3.13 8.10
C PRO A 146 28.14 -1.85 7.67
N LEU A 147 27.95 -0.88 8.57
CA LEU A 147 27.28 0.38 8.23
C LEU A 147 28.10 1.28 7.28
N HIS A 148 29.44 1.22 7.32
CA HIS A 148 30.31 1.90 6.33
C HIS A 148 30.21 1.21 4.96
N TRP A 149 30.21 -0.13 4.97
CA TRP A 149 30.02 -0.93 3.75
C TRP A 149 28.64 -0.72 3.14
N ALA A 150 27.59 -0.56 3.96
CA ALA A 150 26.25 -0.23 3.51
C ALA A 150 26.19 1.17 2.88
N ALA A 151 26.67 2.20 3.60
CA ALA A 151 26.73 3.57 3.09
C ALA A 151 27.59 3.73 1.81
N SER A 152 28.58 2.85 1.62
CA SER A 152 29.39 2.79 0.41
C SER A 152 28.70 2.06 -0.74
N PHE A 153 28.15 0.86 -0.50
CA PHE A 153 27.83 -0.10 -1.56
C PHE A 153 26.38 -0.62 -1.60
N ALA A 154 25.64 -0.56 -0.50
CA ALA A 154 24.31 -1.17 -0.39
C ALA A 154 23.16 -0.19 -0.72
N ASP A 155 21.94 -0.61 -0.41
CA ASP A 155 20.71 0.17 -0.45
C ASP A 155 20.25 0.69 0.93
N SER A 156 19.15 1.44 0.91
CA SER A 156 18.41 1.92 2.09
C SER A 156 17.98 0.81 3.03
N ASP A 157 17.59 -0.34 2.50
CA ASP A 157 16.93 -1.40 3.25
C ASP A 157 17.94 -2.17 4.09
N THR A 158 19.11 -2.45 3.51
CA THR A 158 20.26 -3.03 4.20
C THR A 158 20.80 -2.06 5.25
N LEU A 159 20.93 -0.76 4.91
CA LEU A 159 21.34 0.28 5.85
C LEU A 159 20.39 0.35 7.05
N THR A 160 19.08 0.43 6.81
CA THR A 160 18.03 0.51 7.85
C THR A 160 17.98 -0.78 8.68
N CYS A 161 18.13 -1.95 8.06
CA CYS A 161 18.20 -3.24 8.75
C CYS A 161 19.39 -3.32 9.72
N LEU A 162 20.54 -2.77 9.35
CA LEU A 162 21.71 -2.69 10.23
C LEU A 162 21.44 -1.74 11.42
N ILE A 163 20.88 -0.56 11.17
CA ILE A 163 20.58 0.44 12.23
C ILE A 163 19.52 -0.09 13.20
N ALA A 164 18.43 -0.68 12.70
CA ALA A 164 17.40 -1.33 13.52
C ALA A 164 17.94 -2.50 14.37
N ARG A 165 19.09 -3.07 14.01
CA ARG A 165 19.83 -4.11 14.76
C ARG A 165 20.90 -3.55 15.69
N GLY A 166 20.95 -2.23 15.91
CA GLY A 166 21.88 -1.58 16.82
C GLY A 166 23.28 -1.32 16.23
N ALA A 167 23.38 -1.15 14.90
CA ALA A 167 24.60 -0.58 14.32
C ALA A 167 24.84 0.83 14.89
N ASP A 168 26.07 1.09 15.33
CA ASP A 168 26.47 2.41 15.82
C ASP A 168 26.62 3.35 14.63
N VAL A 169 25.65 4.24 14.49
CA VAL A 169 25.54 5.24 13.41
C VAL A 169 26.71 6.23 13.41
N ASN A 170 27.33 6.44 14.58
CA ASN A 170 28.45 7.35 14.78
C ASN A 170 29.80 6.61 14.94
N ALA A 171 29.84 5.30 14.67
CA ALA A 171 31.07 4.51 14.68
C ALA A 171 32.09 5.10 13.71
N ALA A 172 33.31 5.35 14.19
CA ALA A 172 34.41 5.88 13.40
C ALA A 172 35.43 4.80 13.03
N ASN A 173 35.81 4.74 11.76
CA ASN A 173 36.85 3.84 11.25
C ASN A 173 38.28 4.31 11.60
N SER A 174 39.30 3.62 11.06
CA SER A 174 40.73 3.90 11.31
C SER A 174 41.25 5.27 10.83
N ASP A 175 40.53 5.90 9.90
CA ASP A 175 40.78 7.25 9.40
C ASP A 175 39.96 8.32 10.15
N GLY A 176 38.99 7.89 10.97
CA GLY A 176 38.02 8.75 11.65
C GLY A 176 36.80 9.13 10.80
N ALA A 177 36.65 8.54 9.62
CA ALA A 177 35.42 8.65 8.87
C ALA A 177 34.31 7.82 9.55
N THR A 178 33.07 8.21 9.32
CA THR A 178 31.84 7.51 9.74
C THR A 178 31.04 7.13 8.49
N SER A 179 30.02 6.28 8.61
CA SER A 179 29.10 5.96 7.51
C SER A 179 28.53 7.20 6.82
N LEU A 180 28.29 8.29 7.55
CA LEU A 180 27.82 9.57 6.98
C LEU A 180 28.87 10.26 6.09
N HIS A 181 30.17 10.08 6.35
CA HIS A 181 31.22 10.55 5.44
C HIS A 181 31.17 9.78 4.10
N ASP A 182 30.99 8.46 4.16
CA ASP A 182 30.93 7.59 2.99
C ASP A 182 29.66 7.86 2.16
N ALA A 183 28.51 8.05 2.83
CA ALA A 183 27.24 8.43 2.20
C ALA A 183 27.33 9.78 1.47
N VAL A 184 27.93 10.80 2.09
CA VAL A 184 28.16 12.11 1.45
C VAL A 184 29.19 12.01 0.32
N ALA A 185 30.20 11.14 0.43
CA ALA A 185 31.16 10.88 -0.64
C ALA A 185 30.48 10.24 -1.87
N ARG A 186 29.71 9.16 -1.66
CA ARG A 186 28.83 8.50 -2.65
C ARG A 186 27.87 9.52 -3.29
N GLY A 187 27.26 10.38 -2.47
CA GLY A 187 26.30 11.39 -2.90
C GLY A 187 24.86 10.92 -2.92
N ASP A 188 24.53 9.94 -2.08
CA ASP A 188 23.22 9.30 -2.03
C ASP A 188 22.35 10.00 -0.99
N GLU A 189 21.42 10.84 -1.46
CA GLU A 189 20.57 11.69 -0.60
C GLU A 189 19.69 10.86 0.33
N ASN A 190 19.25 9.66 -0.10
CA ASN A 190 18.42 8.79 0.72
C ASN A 190 19.23 8.14 1.84
N ILE A 191 20.43 7.63 1.56
CA ILE A 191 21.34 7.09 2.59
C ILE A 191 21.76 8.19 3.57
N VAL A 192 22.07 9.40 3.10
CA VAL A 192 22.39 10.53 3.98
C VAL A 192 21.21 10.89 4.89
N ARG A 193 19.98 10.95 4.35
CA ARG A 193 18.76 11.21 5.13
C ARG A 193 18.51 10.13 6.19
N ILE A 194 18.53 8.85 5.83
CA ILE A 194 18.30 7.73 6.78
C ILE A 194 19.33 7.73 7.92
N LEU A 195 20.58 8.11 7.66
CA LEU A 195 21.59 8.26 8.71
C LEU A 195 21.25 9.44 9.65
N LEU A 196 20.82 10.58 9.12
CA LEU A 196 20.40 11.74 9.93
C LEU A 196 19.13 11.45 10.76
N ASP A 197 18.16 10.73 10.19
CA ASP A 197 16.95 10.22 10.88
C ASP A 197 17.26 9.23 12.02
N HIS A 198 18.51 8.79 12.13
CA HIS A 198 19.03 7.93 13.19
C HIS A 198 20.23 8.55 13.93
N ASP A 199 20.18 9.87 14.15
CA ASP A 199 21.13 10.64 14.98
C ASP A 199 22.60 10.59 14.50
N ALA A 200 22.85 10.44 13.19
CA ALA A 200 24.19 10.62 12.62
C ALA A 200 24.68 12.06 12.80
N ASN A 201 25.83 12.25 13.45
CA ASN A 201 26.37 13.56 13.76
C ASN A 201 27.15 14.13 12.54
N PRO A 202 26.67 15.22 11.90
CA PRO A 202 27.29 15.80 10.71
C PRO A 202 28.57 16.60 11.00
N HIS A 203 29.02 16.65 12.26
CA HIS A 203 30.18 17.41 12.73
C HIS A 203 31.36 16.55 13.23
N ILE A 204 31.30 15.22 13.12
CA ILE A 204 32.46 14.36 13.39
C ILE A 204 33.53 14.62 12.32
N GLN A 205 34.79 14.86 12.72
CA GLN A 205 35.90 15.08 11.79
C GLN A 205 36.76 13.82 11.61
N CYS A 206 37.00 13.43 10.36
CA CYS A 206 38.01 12.42 10.05
C CYS A 206 39.44 12.96 10.29
N TYR A 207 40.30 12.20 10.96
CA TYR A 207 41.64 12.63 11.40
C TYR A 207 42.79 12.16 10.49
N LYS A 208 42.51 11.31 9.50
CA LYS A 208 43.40 10.86 8.42
C LYS A 208 42.61 10.75 7.08
N GLY A 209 43.07 9.92 6.14
CA GLY A 209 42.46 9.75 4.83
C GLY A 209 42.51 10.97 3.91
N ARG A 210 41.86 10.84 2.75
CA ARG A 210 41.75 11.90 1.71
C ARG A 210 41.01 13.15 2.20
N HIS A 211 40.16 13.01 3.22
CA HIS A 211 39.25 14.05 3.69
C HIS A 211 39.69 14.70 5.01
N LYS A 212 40.87 14.33 5.54
CA LYS A 212 41.42 14.76 6.83
C LYS A 212 41.08 16.21 7.24
N GLY A 213 40.54 16.34 8.45
CA GLY A 213 40.15 17.59 9.09
C GLY A 213 38.75 18.05 8.76
N LYS A 214 38.04 17.37 7.84
CA LYS A 214 36.69 17.74 7.41
C LYS A 214 35.61 16.93 8.10
N THR A 215 34.48 17.58 8.29
CA THR A 215 33.20 16.98 8.65
C THR A 215 32.41 16.51 7.41
N PRO A 216 31.40 15.63 7.57
CA PRO A 216 30.43 15.32 6.52
C PRO A 216 29.78 16.58 5.92
N LEU A 217 29.42 17.56 6.75
CA LEU A 217 28.83 18.83 6.28
C LEU A 217 29.81 19.63 5.39
N GLU A 218 31.09 19.67 5.73
CA GLU A 218 32.13 20.27 4.88
C GLU A 218 32.42 19.47 3.61
N MET A 219 32.21 18.15 3.62
CA MET A 219 32.27 17.32 2.41
C MET A 219 31.08 17.59 1.47
N ALA A 220 29.90 17.91 2.02
CA ALA A 220 28.72 18.30 1.26
C ALA A 220 28.84 19.67 0.58
N SER A 221 29.82 20.52 0.95
CA SER A 221 30.07 21.87 0.37
C SER A 221 30.27 21.96 -1.16
N ARG A 222 30.29 20.83 -1.87
CA ARG A 222 30.38 20.72 -3.33
C ARG A 222 29.14 20.06 -3.97
N LYS A 223 28.11 19.77 -3.19
CA LYS A 223 26.86 19.09 -3.58
C LYS A 223 25.69 19.85 -2.89
N PRO A 224 25.12 20.90 -3.52
CA PRO A 224 24.25 21.85 -2.84
C PRO A 224 23.01 21.20 -2.20
N GLN A 225 22.39 20.23 -2.87
CA GLN A 225 21.22 19.50 -2.36
C GLN A 225 21.50 18.79 -1.03
N LEU A 226 22.64 18.10 -0.92
CA LEU A 226 23.07 17.46 0.33
C LEU A 226 23.43 18.49 1.40
N GLN A 227 24.04 19.62 1.02
CA GLN A 227 24.35 20.68 1.96
C GLN A 227 23.08 21.33 2.54
N GLU A 228 22.06 21.54 1.69
CA GLU A 228 20.75 22.05 2.07
C GLU A 228 20.00 21.06 2.97
N LEU A 229 19.90 19.79 2.58
CA LEU A 229 19.30 18.70 3.36
C LEU A 229 19.94 18.57 4.75
N MET A 230 21.27 18.58 4.84
CA MET A 230 22.01 18.50 6.11
C MET A 230 21.86 19.76 6.98
N GLN A 231 21.60 20.93 6.39
CA GLN A 231 21.34 22.17 7.13
C GLN A 231 19.89 22.28 7.60
N GLN A 232 18.92 21.92 6.75
CA GLN A 232 17.50 21.85 7.09
C GLN A 232 17.26 20.92 8.27
N TYR A 233 17.84 19.70 8.23
CA TYR A 233 17.67 18.71 9.30
C TYR A 233 18.13 19.23 10.67
N PHE A 234 19.20 20.03 10.69
CA PHE A 234 19.77 20.63 11.91
C PHE A 234 19.04 21.92 12.36
N LEU A 235 18.33 22.59 11.45
CA LEU A 235 17.43 23.71 11.78
C LEU A 235 16.13 23.20 12.42
N GLU A 236 15.58 22.10 11.90
CA GLU A 236 14.31 21.52 12.36
C GLU A 236 14.45 20.75 13.68
N ASN A 237 15.51 19.95 13.85
CA ASN A 237 15.73 19.14 15.06
C ASN A 237 16.56 19.84 16.16
N LYS A 238 16.59 21.18 16.16
CA LYS A 238 17.34 21.95 17.15
C LYS A 238 16.69 21.82 18.55
N PRO A 239 17.38 21.30 19.59
CA PRO A 239 16.80 21.23 20.92
C PRO A 239 16.51 22.65 21.43
N VAL A 240 15.33 22.84 22.03
CA VAL A 240 14.84 24.16 22.46
C VAL A 240 15.71 24.69 23.61
N GLN A 241 16.65 25.57 23.24
CA GLN A 241 17.42 26.39 24.18
C GLN A 241 16.46 27.35 24.90
N VAL A 242 16.21 27.09 26.18
CA VAL A 242 15.53 28.04 27.08
C VAL A 242 16.56 29.12 27.43
N ASN A 243 16.62 30.18 26.61
CA ASN A 243 17.65 31.20 26.70
C ASN A 243 17.57 32.03 28.00
N GLY A 244 18.73 32.18 28.66
CA GLY A 244 18.94 33.02 29.85
C GLY A 244 19.81 32.31 30.88
N ILE A 245 21.07 32.66 31.13
CA ILE A 245 21.87 33.83 30.69
C ILE A 245 23.30 33.36 30.33
N ASP A 246 24.00 34.13 29.49
CA ASP A 246 25.27 33.76 28.84
C ASP A 246 26.49 33.45 29.74
N ASN A 247 27.18 32.37 29.36
CA ASN A 247 28.64 32.16 29.27
C ASN A 247 29.57 32.39 30.48
N GLY A 248 30.24 31.29 30.90
CA GLY A 248 31.15 31.25 32.06
C GLY A 248 32.31 30.25 32.02
N SER A 249 32.94 30.03 30.85
CA SER A 249 34.26 29.36 30.65
C SER A 249 34.40 27.82 30.63
N VAL A 250 35.47 27.37 29.94
CA VAL A 250 36.16 26.05 29.85
C VAL A 250 35.41 24.74 29.55
N SER A 251 35.73 24.16 28.40
CA SER A 251 35.93 22.70 28.18
C SER A 251 37.22 22.22 28.91
N PRO A 252 37.54 20.91 29.12
CA PRO A 252 37.30 19.78 28.19
C PRO A 252 37.06 18.39 28.86
N LEU A 253 37.18 17.30 28.07
CA LEU A 253 37.37 15.88 28.48
C LEU A 253 36.16 15.19 29.18
N LEU A 254 36.06 13.86 29.35
CA LEU A 254 36.48 12.65 28.60
C LEU A 254 35.92 11.40 29.37
N GLU A 255 35.58 10.29 28.71
CA GLU A 255 35.24 8.97 29.33
C GLU A 255 33.94 8.93 30.20
N ARG A 256 33.27 7.80 30.52
CA ARG A 256 33.26 6.39 30.05
C ARG A 256 31.98 5.63 30.50
N GLN A 257 31.76 4.45 29.89
CA GLN A 257 31.20 3.20 30.47
C GLN A 257 29.80 3.16 31.14
N SER A 258 28.86 2.52 30.43
CA SER A 258 28.25 1.20 30.75
C SER A 258 28.26 0.61 32.18
N LEU A 259 27.24 -0.23 32.44
CA LEU A 259 27.02 -1.18 33.58
C LEU A 259 26.20 -0.60 34.74
N THR A 260 24.86 -0.77 34.73
CA THR A 260 24.07 -1.94 35.22
C THR A 260 23.90 -2.04 36.74
N SER A 261 22.64 -1.89 37.17
CA SER A 261 21.97 -2.70 38.21
C SER A 261 22.68 -2.97 39.55
N ARG A 262 22.38 -2.16 40.58
CA ARG A 262 21.79 -2.69 41.83
C ARG A 262 21.30 -1.63 42.83
N GLU A 263 20.09 -1.89 43.34
CA GLU A 263 19.63 -1.91 44.75
C GLU A 263 20.17 -0.94 45.85
N LEU A 264 19.27 -0.69 46.82
CA LEU A 264 19.48 -0.14 48.17
C LEU A 264 19.74 1.38 48.39
N ALA A 265 18.62 2.08 48.65
CA ALA A 265 18.25 2.56 50.00
C ALA A 265 18.71 3.93 50.57
N LEU A 266 17.71 4.55 51.24
CA LEU A 266 17.79 5.33 52.49
C LEU A 266 18.51 6.70 52.55
N SER A 267 17.68 7.72 52.29
CA SER A 267 17.26 8.71 53.30
C SER A 267 18.10 9.97 53.57
N ARG A 268 17.37 11.04 53.98
CA ARG A 268 17.83 12.33 54.53
C ARG A 268 18.54 13.24 53.50
N GLY A 269 18.18 14.51 53.29
CA GLY A 269 17.09 15.33 53.83
C GLY A 269 17.59 16.56 54.61
N ALA A 270 16.85 17.68 54.50
CA ALA A 270 17.14 18.99 55.10
C ALA A 270 18.39 19.72 54.54
N SER A 271 18.54 21.05 54.63
CA SER A 271 17.54 22.15 54.72
C SER A 271 18.24 23.52 54.62
N GLY A 272 17.54 24.53 54.09
CA GLY A 272 17.87 25.96 54.24
C GLY A 272 18.78 26.52 53.13
N SER A 273 18.63 27.75 52.60
CA SER A 273 18.02 29.04 53.03
C SER A 273 19.04 30.06 53.54
N LEU A 274 18.73 31.35 53.29
CA LEU A 274 19.42 32.57 53.75
C LEU A 274 20.74 32.92 53.01
N GLU A 275 21.14 34.19 52.88
CA GLU A 275 20.35 35.40 52.58
C GLU A 275 21.28 36.59 52.28
N SER A 276 20.95 37.38 51.24
CA SER A 276 21.21 38.83 51.18
C SER A 276 22.65 39.40 51.19
N LEU A 277 22.72 40.73 51.02
CA LEU A 277 23.86 41.65 51.20
C LEU A 277 25.06 41.55 50.22
N ALA A 278 25.76 42.65 49.85
CA ALA A 278 25.37 44.06 49.73
C ALA A 278 26.47 44.91 49.04
N SER A 279 26.05 46.03 48.44
CA SER A 279 26.75 47.34 48.42
C SER A 279 27.99 47.58 47.52
N MET A 280 28.11 48.87 47.11
CA MET A 280 29.30 49.62 46.63
C MET A 280 29.95 49.17 45.30
N GLY A 281 30.38 50.10 44.41
CA GLY A 281 30.12 51.54 44.38
C GLY A 281 31.01 52.35 43.41
N ALA A 282 30.54 53.57 43.11
CA ALA A 282 31.28 54.78 42.69
C ALA A 282 31.91 54.92 41.28
N ASP A 283 31.89 56.18 40.80
CA ASP A 283 32.80 56.88 39.86
C ASP A 283 33.02 56.35 38.41
N SER A 284 33.35 57.14 37.37
CA SER A 284 33.21 58.58 37.00
C SER A 284 33.73 58.74 35.53
N VAL A 285 33.76 59.86 34.76
CA VAL A 285 33.36 61.28 34.87
C VAL A 285 33.26 61.91 33.44
N MET A 286 32.41 62.95 33.21
CA MET A 286 32.38 63.84 32.00
C MET A 286 32.04 63.14 30.64
N THR A 287 31.60 63.76 29.52
CA THR A 287 31.14 65.11 29.07
C THR A 287 30.22 64.84 27.84
N GLY A 288 29.29 65.66 27.36
CA GLY A 288 28.99 67.09 27.52
C GLY A 288 28.71 67.71 26.13
N VAL A 289 27.81 68.72 26.04
CA VAL A 289 27.36 69.43 24.80
C VAL A 289 26.46 68.58 23.86
N GLU A 290 25.38 69.01 23.18
CA GLU A 290 24.37 70.11 23.22
C GLU A 290 23.23 69.68 22.22
N ALA A 291 22.20 70.45 21.84
CA ALA A 291 21.12 71.15 22.57
C ALA A 291 20.05 71.64 21.54
N GLY A 292 18.92 72.20 22.01
CA GLY A 292 17.85 72.80 21.15
C GLY A 292 16.75 71.80 20.74
N THR A 293 15.50 71.80 21.23
CA THR A 293 14.54 72.85 21.68
C THR A 293 14.10 73.82 20.56
N SER A 294 12.83 74.24 20.41
CA SER A 294 11.69 74.24 21.36
C SER A 294 10.28 74.24 20.69
N ASP A 295 9.30 73.64 21.37
CA ASP A 295 7.89 74.06 21.64
C ASP A 295 6.93 74.67 20.57
N GLY A 296 5.63 74.30 20.66
CA GLY A 296 4.52 75.04 20.03
C GLY A 296 3.14 74.35 19.98
N ILE A 297 2.28 74.54 20.98
CA ILE A 297 0.86 74.06 21.05
C ILE A 297 -0.01 75.20 21.64
N PRO A 298 -1.11 75.69 21.02
CA PRO A 298 -2.52 75.25 21.31
C PRO A 298 -3.54 75.55 20.16
N PRO A 299 -4.89 75.74 20.35
CA PRO A 299 -5.93 74.82 20.84
C PRO A 299 -7.28 74.73 20.02
N ARG A 300 -8.06 73.66 20.28
CA ARG A 300 -9.56 73.54 20.33
C ARG A 300 -10.50 73.87 19.11
N LYS A 301 -11.13 72.78 18.60
CA LYS A 301 -12.58 72.48 18.33
C LYS A 301 -13.63 73.64 18.28
N PRO A 302 -14.73 73.56 17.48
CA PRO A 302 -15.54 72.34 17.16
C PRO A 302 -15.90 72.21 15.64
N SER A 303 -16.98 71.62 15.08
CA SER A 303 -18.23 70.96 15.57
C SER A 303 -18.91 70.00 14.55
N ILE A 304 -19.38 68.83 15.04
CA ILE A 304 -20.67 68.12 14.79
C ILE A 304 -21.14 67.80 13.34
N GLY A 305 -21.38 66.50 13.06
CA GLY A 305 -22.02 66.01 11.81
C GLY A 305 -22.08 64.47 11.62
N THR A 306 -22.56 63.72 12.62
CA THR A 306 -22.79 62.25 12.57
C THR A 306 -24.14 61.87 11.91
N PRO A 307 -24.39 60.62 11.42
CA PRO A 307 -23.80 59.33 11.80
C PRO A 307 -23.34 58.45 10.59
N GLN A 308 -22.91 57.19 10.69
CA GLN A 308 -22.77 56.27 11.83
C GLN A 308 -21.52 55.37 11.66
N SER A 309 -20.85 55.01 12.74
CA SER A 309 -19.65 54.15 12.72
C SER A 309 -19.98 52.66 12.89
N ARG A 310 -19.25 51.78 12.20
CA ARG A 310 -18.82 50.48 12.75
C ARG A 310 -17.50 50.03 12.11
N SER A 311 -16.50 49.80 12.97
CA SER A 311 -15.32 49.01 12.65
C SER A 311 -15.71 47.56 12.36
N PRO A 312 -14.85 46.74 11.72
CA PRO A 312 -15.03 45.30 11.73
C PRO A 312 -15.11 44.82 13.18
N LEU A 313 -16.27 44.26 13.55
CA LEU A 313 -16.46 43.61 14.84
C LEU A 313 -15.67 42.30 14.82
N GLN A 314 -14.89 42.06 15.88
CA GLN A 314 -14.42 40.71 16.17
C GLN A 314 -15.65 39.81 16.31
N SER A 315 -15.80 38.82 15.45
CA SER A 315 -16.90 37.85 15.50
C SER A 315 -16.64 36.86 16.62
N SER A 316 -16.84 37.29 17.87
CA SER A 316 -16.88 36.44 19.04
C SER A 316 -18.13 35.55 19.01
N SER A 317 -18.05 34.46 18.23
CA SER A 317 -18.85 33.26 18.45
C SER A 317 -17.95 32.14 18.96
N SER A 318 -17.16 32.45 19.99
CA SER A 318 -16.66 31.48 20.94
C SER A 318 -17.86 30.77 21.55
N LEU A 319 -18.23 29.62 20.98
CA LEU A 319 -18.95 28.60 21.71
C LEU A 319 -18.01 28.15 22.83
N GLU A 320 -18.15 28.77 23.99
CA GLU A 320 -17.47 28.34 25.20
C GLU A 320 -17.91 26.91 25.51
N LEU A 321 -17.06 25.94 25.11
CA LEU A 321 -16.98 24.66 25.80
C LEU A 321 -16.89 25.00 27.28
N SER A 322 -17.92 24.65 28.05
CA SER A 322 -17.92 25.01 29.47
C SER A 322 -16.63 24.50 30.12
N PRO A 323 -16.06 25.17 31.14
CA PRO A 323 -14.83 24.70 31.79
C PRO A 323 -14.91 23.27 32.35
N ARG A 324 -16.14 22.74 32.47
CA ARG A 324 -16.46 21.36 32.84
C ARG A 324 -16.28 20.36 31.70
N MET A 325 -16.42 20.78 30.45
CA MET A 325 -16.27 19.95 29.24
C MET A 325 -14.82 19.88 28.78
N GLU A 326 -14.07 21.00 28.87
CA GLU A 326 -12.60 20.96 28.79
C GLU A 326 -12.04 20.02 29.85
N GLN A 327 -12.49 20.14 31.12
CA GLN A 327 -12.16 19.17 32.16
C GLN A 327 -12.60 17.72 31.89
N VAL A 328 -13.59 17.47 31.03
CA VAL A 328 -13.96 16.08 30.62
C VAL A 328 -13.02 15.60 29.52
N CYS A 329 -12.66 16.44 28.56
CA CYS A 329 -11.65 16.13 27.55
C CYS A 329 -10.29 15.87 28.19
N GLU A 330 -9.84 16.79 29.06
CA GLU A 330 -8.61 16.66 29.83
C GLU A 330 -8.64 15.43 30.73
N ARG A 331 -9.73 15.12 31.44
CA ARG A 331 -9.80 13.91 32.28
C ARG A 331 -9.82 12.63 31.45
N LEU A 332 -10.49 12.60 30.29
CA LEU A 332 -10.45 11.43 29.41
C LEU A 332 -9.05 11.25 28.78
N ALA A 333 -8.32 12.33 28.50
CA ALA A 333 -6.96 12.28 27.96
C ALA A 333 -5.87 12.03 29.02
N SER A 334 -6.04 12.51 30.26
CA SER A 334 -5.01 12.46 31.32
C SER A 334 -5.27 11.41 32.40
N ALA A 335 -6.51 11.11 32.78
CA ALA A 335 -6.81 10.21 33.89
C ALA A 335 -6.71 8.71 33.53
N GLN A 336 -6.27 8.39 32.30
CA GLN A 336 -6.08 7.01 31.83
C GLN A 336 -4.69 6.72 31.25
N LEU A 337 -3.72 7.65 31.33
CA LEU A 337 -2.33 7.42 30.90
C LEU A 337 -1.41 7.23 32.11
N THR A 338 -1.43 6.03 32.69
CA THR A 338 -0.58 5.63 33.84
C THR A 338 0.88 5.32 33.46
N ALA A 339 1.21 5.29 32.17
CA ALA A 339 2.55 5.00 31.66
C ALA A 339 2.96 6.01 30.57
N PRO A 340 4.26 6.35 30.46
CA PRO A 340 4.76 7.24 29.42
C PRO A 340 4.64 6.59 28.02
N PRO A 341 4.30 7.37 26.98
CA PRO A 341 4.13 6.85 25.62
C PRO A 341 5.48 6.48 24.99
N ARG A 342 5.57 5.29 24.39
CA ARG A 342 6.70 4.93 23.50
C ARG A 342 6.43 5.47 22.08
N ARG A 343 7.49 5.89 21.39
CA ARG A 343 7.43 6.37 19.98
C ARG A 343 7.73 5.28 18.95
N LEU A 344 8.34 4.17 19.33
CA LEU A 344 8.44 3.01 18.44
C LEU A 344 7.17 2.18 18.56
N VAL A 345 6.63 1.76 17.41
CA VAL A 345 5.73 0.61 17.31
C VAL A 345 6.58 -0.63 17.53
N THR A 346 6.38 -1.32 18.66
CA THR A 346 7.16 -2.52 19.03
C THR A 346 6.42 -3.81 18.70
N HIS A 347 5.09 -3.78 18.56
CA HIS A 347 4.31 -4.96 18.22
C HIS A 347 4.38 -5.27 16.72
N SER A 348 5.04 -6.37 16.36
CA SER A 348 5.37 -6.77 14.98
C SER A 348 4.19 -6.64 14.01
N SER A 349 3.01 -7.11 14.40
CA SER A 349 1.78 -7.16 13.59
C SER A 349 1.21 -5.80 13.16
N LEU A 350 1.46 -4.69 13.89
CA LEU A 350 0.67 -3.46 13.73
C LEU A 350 0.88 -2.74 12.38
N HIS A 351 1.95 -3.07 11.63
CA HIS A 351 2.14 -2.56 10.27
C HIS A 351 1.02 -3.00 9.30
N MET A 352 0.37 -4.14 9.56
CA MET A 352 -0.68 -4.72 8.72
C MET A 352 -2.05 -4.02 8.82
N LEU A 353 -2.21 -3.00 9.67
CA LEU A 353 -3.42 -2.17 9.68
C LEU A 353 -3.56 -1.38 8.36
N TRP A 354 -4.75 -1.36 7.76
CA TRP A 354 -4.91 -0.80 6.42
C TRP A 354 -6.28 -0.14 6.17
N PRO A 355 -6.35 1.16 5.86
CA PRO A 355 -5.23 2.09 5.68
C PRO A 355 -4.41 2.31 6.96
N GLN A 356 -3.08 2.49 6.80
CA GLN A 356 -2.18 2.70 7.94
C GLN A 356 -2.58 3.95 8.74
N PRO A 357 -2.87 3.84 10.05
CA PRO A 357 -3.25 4.98 10.88
C PRO A 357 -2.14 6.02 10.97
N ARG A 358 -2.49 7.30 10.88
CA ARG A 358 -1.51 8.42 10.91
C ARG A 358 -0.70 8.51 12.19
N ARG A 359 -1.27 8.08 13.33
CA ARG A 359 -0.59 8.11 14.64
C ARG A 359 -1.09 6.97 15.53
N ILE A 360 -0.17 6.05 15.84
CA ILE A 360 -0.33 5.01 16.86
C ILE A 360 0.59 5.37 18.04
N ILE A 361 0.12 5.15 19.26
CA ILE A 361 0.88 5.34 20.49
C ILE A 361 0.76 4.07 21.32
N GLU A 362 1.85 3.33 21.48
CA GLU A 362 1.90 2.18 22.40
C GLU A 362 2.09 2.66 23.85
N LEU A 363 1.26 2.12 24.74
CA LEU A 363 1.29 2.35 26.18
C LEU A 363 1.90 1.13 26.88
N SER A 364 2.45 1.32 28.08
CA SER A 364 2.92 0.18 28.89
C SER A 364 1.78 -0.40 29.73
N GLY A 365 1.54 -1.71 29.61
CA GLY A 365 0.52 -2.45 30.36
C GLY A 365 0.32 -3.85 29.74
N PRO A 366 -0.47 -4.73 30.37
CA PRO A 366 -0.85 -6.02 29.78
C PRO A 366 -1.80 -5.84 28.59
N GLY A 367 -1.69 -6.69 27.57
CA GLY A 367 -2.56 -6.66 26.41
C GLY A 367 -4.05 -6.85 26.75
N TRP A 368 -4.93 -6.12 26.05
CA TRP A 368 -6.37 -6.29 26.13
C TRP A 368 -6.82 -7.48 25.28
N THR A 369 -7.26 -8.55 25.92
CA THR A 369 -7.97 -9.65 25.25
C THR A 369 -9.46 -9.31 25.15
N PRO A 370 -10.12 -9.45 23.98
CA PRO A 370 -11.56 -9.27 23.87
C PRO A 370 -12.30 -10.33 24.71
N PRO A 371 -13.14 -9.94 25.68
CA PRO A 371 -14.01 -10.88 26.37
C PRO A 371 -15.15 -11.32 25.43
N SER A 372 -15.67 -12.54 25.64
CA SER A 372 -16.71 -13.14 24.79
C SER A 372 -18.01 -12.33 24.73
N HIS A 373 -18.32 -11.56 25.78
CA HIS A 373 -19.41 -10.59 25.81
C HIS A 373 -18.96 -9.29 26.48
N THR A 374 -19.43 -8.14 25.99
CA THR A 374 -19.31 -6.82 26.66
C THR A 374 -20.49 -5.92 26.29
N THR A 375 -20.76 -4.91 27.12
CA THR A 375 -21.79 -3.90 26.86
C THR A 375 -21.21 -2.61 26.27
N LEU A 376 -21.94 -2.02 25.33
CA LEU A 376 -21.70 -0.69 24.78
C LEU A 376 -22.39 0.37 25.64
N ALA A 377 -21.60 1.25 26.26
CA ALA A 377 -22.06 2.50 26.83
C ALA A 377 -21.96 3.62 25.78
N ILE A 378 -23.09 4.20 25.38
CA ILE A 378 -23.13 5.37 24.50
C ILE A 378 -23.26 6.62 25.37
N VAL A 379 -22.31 7.55 25.27
CA VAL A 379 -22.41 8.86 25.91
C VAL A 379 -23.19 9.79 24.98
N ALA A 380 -24.23 10.44 25.49
CA ALA A 380 -25.04 11.37 24.71
C ALA A 380 -24.25 12.65 24.35
N GLY A 381 -23.88 12.79 23.07
CA GLY A 381 -23.25 13.98 22.47
C GLY A 381 -24.21 14.77 21.58
N THR A 382 -23.69 15.47 20.56
CA THR A 382 -24.48 16.25 19.59
C THR A 382 -25.26 15.39 18.58
N VAL A 383 -24.83 14.13 18.33
CA VAL A 383 -25.48 13.22 17.37
C VAL A 383 -26.58 12.38 18.06
N PRO A 384 -27.79 12.22 17.45
CA PRO A 384 -28.84 11.39 18.02
C PRO A 384 -28.41 9.94 18.25
N VAL A 385 -28.64 9.41 19.46
CA VAL A 385 -28.17 8.08 19.87
C VAL A 385 -28.63 6.95 18.94
N HIS A 386 -29.85 7.03 18.38
CA HIS A 386 -30.30 6.03 17.41
C HIS A 386 -29.42 5.97 16.14
N LYS A 387 -28.84 7.09 15.68
CA LYS A 387 -27.88 7.09 14.57
C LYS A 387 -26.52 6.49 14.94
N ILE A 388 -26.14 6.52 16.21
CA ILE A 388 -24.96 5.82 16.71
C ILE A 388 -25.23 4.31 16.73
N VAL A 389 -26.45 3.88 17.07
CA VAL A 389 -26.89 2.47 17.03
C VAL A 389 -27.02 1.96 15.58
N ASP A 390 -27.63 2.72 14.67
CA ASP A 390 -27.73 2.37 13.24
C ASP A 390 -26.34 2.00 12.66
N VAL A 391 -25.31 2.80 12.96
CA VAL A 391 -23.92 2.53 12.54
C VAL A 391 -23.35 1.31 13.27
N TRP A 392 -23.64 1.14 14.56
CA TRP A 392 -23.13 0.00 15.34
C TRP A 392 -23.65 -1.35 14.82
N ASP A 393 -24.95 -1.44 14.50
CA ASP A 393 -25.57 -2.69 14.04
C ASP A 393 -25.02 -3.17 12.69
N ILE A 394 -24.50 -2.26 11.84
CA ILE A 394 -23.79 -2.61 10.60
C ILE A 394 -22.45 -3.30 10.90
N HIS A 395 -21.67 -2.79 11.86
CA HIS A 395 -20.37 -3.37 12.22
C HIS A 395 -20.48 -4.56 13.18
N LYS A 396 -21.63 -4.76 13.81
CA LYS A 396 -21.85 -5.83 14.80
C LYS A 396 -21.41 -7.19 14.28
N GLY A 397 -21.85 -7.61 13.10
CA GLY A 397 -21.47 -8.91 12.52
C GLY A 397 -19.96 -9.06 12.32
N TRP A 398 -19.25 -7.97 12.00
CA TRP A 398 -17.79 -7.97 11.83
C TRP A 398 -17.02 -8.04 13.16
N LEU A 399 -17.63 -7.60 14.27
CA LEU A 399 -17.10 -7.81 15.62
C LEU A 399 -17.35 -9.24 16.11
N GLU A 400 -18.52 -9.81 15.77
CA GLU A 400 -18.85 -11.22 16.07
C GLU A 400 -17.96 -12.20 15.28
N GLU A 401 -17.59 -11.88 14.02
CA GLU A 401 -16.58 -12.60 13.21
C GLU A 401 -15.22 -12.74 13.92
N VAL A 402 -14.81 -11.74 14.71
CA VAL A 402 -13.53 -11.73 15.46
C VAL A 402 -13.71 -12.11 16.93
N GLY A 403 -14.84 -12.74 17.28
CA GLY A 403 -15.10 -13.30 18.60
C GLY A 403 -15.57 -12.31 19.68
N CYS A 404 -15.93 -11.08 19.29
CA CYS A 404 -16.30 -10.01 20.22
C CYS A 404 -17.79 -9.66 20.12
N HIS A 405 -18.64 -10.36 20.89
CA HIS A 405 -20.07 -10.01 20.94
C HIS A 405 -20.31 -8.79 21.83
N VAL A 406 -20.78 -7.69 21.24
CA VAL A 406 -21.14 -6.47 21.97
C VAL A 406 -22.66 -6.27 21.97
N SER A 407 -23.25 -6.15 23.17
CA SER A 407 -24.66 -5.82 23.35
C SER A 407 -24.84 -4.34 23.69
N LEU A 408 -25.98 -3.75 23.32
CA LEU A 408 -26.30 -2.38 23.70
C LEU A 408 -26.51 -2.30 25.23
N GLY A 409 -25.71 -1.47 25.89
CA GLY A 409 -25.75 -1.24 27.33
C GLY A 409 -26.51 0.03 27.70
N ALA A 410 -25.99 0.77 28.66
CA ALA A 410 -26.59 2.03 29.11
C ALA A 410 -26.32 3.18 28.14
N VAL A 411 -27.35 3.99 27.87
CA VAL A 411 -27.17 5.34 27.34
C VAL A 411 -26.88 6.26 28.51
N VAL A 412 -25.68 6.82 28.58
CA VAL A 412 -25.18 7.55 29.74
C VAL A 412 -25.16 9.05 29.44
N GLY A 413 -25.66 9.87 30.36
CA GLY A 413 -25.47 11.31 30.29
C GLY A 413 -24.02 11.68 30.60
N ALA A 414 -23.49 12.76 30.01
CA ALA A 414 -22.10 13.21 30.14
C ALA A 414 -21.66 13.71 31.55
N ARG A 415 -22.31 13.23 32.62
CA ARG A 415 -22.02 13.54 34.02
C ARG A 415 -21.55 12.33 34.83
N ASP A 416 -21.89 11.12 34.41
CA ASP A 416 -21.57 9.88 35.11
C ASP A 416 -20.64 9.02 34.23
N PRO A 417 -19.42 8.65 34.70
CA PRO A 417 -18.53 7.79 33.92
C PRO A 417 -19.02 6.33 33.93
N PRO A 418 -18.95 5.59 32.80
CA PRO A 418 -19.33 4.18 32.77
C PRO A 418 -18.38 3.33 33.62
N THR A 419 -18.91 2.23 34.17
CA THR A 419 -18.15 1.29 35.01
C THR A 419 -17.16 0.45 34.21
N SER A 420 -16.22 -0.18 34.91
CA SER A 420 -15.20 -1.10 34.37
C SER A 420 -15.79 -2.19 33.47
N HIS A 421 -15.02 -2.60 32.46
CA HIS A 421 -15.38 -3.62 31.45
C HIS A 421 -16.53 -3.21 30.52
N THR A 422 -16.45 -2.01 29.94
CA THR A 422 -17.40 -1.49 28.94
C THR A 422 -16.71 -0.91 27.70
N PHE A 423 -17.34 -1.06 26.53
CA PHE A 423 -17.04 -0.23 25.36
C PHE A 423 -17.67 1.15 25.60
N THR A 424 -16.89 2.23 25.53
CA THR A 424 -17.41 3.60 25.64
C THR A 424 -17.36 4.29 24.28
N CYS A 425 -18.51 4.72 23.76
CA CYS A 425 -18.59 5.45 22.48
C CYS A 425 -19.16 6.86 22.68
N ILE A 426 -18.49 7.86 22.07
CA ILE A 426 -18.92 9.26 22.05
C ILE A 426 -18.82 9.77 20.61
N VAL A 427 -19.90 10.34 20.07
CA VAL A 427 -19.90 11.01 18.76
C VAL A 427 -20.29 12.47 18.95
N ASP A 428 -19.29 13.35 18.84
CA ASP A 428 -19.47 14.80 18.94
C ASP A 428 -18.32 15.56 18.26
N ALA A 429 -18.66 16.39 17.28
CA ALA A 429 -17.70 17.22 16.55
C ALA A 429 -16.91 18.18 17.45
N ALA A 430 -17.49 18.61 18.58
CA ALA A 430 -16.83 19.51 19.53
C ALA A 430 -15.65 18.87 20.31
N LEU A 431 -15.46 17.55 20.19
CA LEU A 431 -14.39 16.79 20.85
C LEU A 431 -13.21 16.47 19.90
N THR A 432 -13.24 16.98 18.67
CA THR A 432 -12.25 16.69 17.62
C THR A 432 -11.85 17.94 16.86
N ASN A 433 -10.62 17.98 16.34
CA ASN A 433 -10.12 19.11 15.54
C ASN A 433 -10.66 19.09 14.10
N HIS A 434 -11.24 17.98 13.66
CA HIS A 434 -11.70 17.76 12.28
C HIS A 434 -12.85 16.73 12.27
N PRO A 435 -13.93 16.92 11.49
CA PRO A 435 -15.12 16.07 11.57
C PRO A 435 -14.89 14.60 11.19
N HIS A 436 -13.89 14.31 10.35
CA HIS A 436 -13.52 12.94 9.98
C HIS A 436 -12.42 12.33 10.88
N GLN A 437 -12.05 12.99 11.99
CA GLN A 437 -11.10 12.49 12.98
C GLN A 437 -11.79 11.56 13.99
N TYR A 438 -11.07 10.54 14.44
CA TYR A 438 -11.42 9.78 15.65
C TYR A 438 -10.20 9.52 16.52
N THR A 439 -10.48 9.17 17.78
CA THR A 439 -9.52 8.59 18.73
C THR A 439 -10.06 7.26 19.23
N LEU A 440 -9.25 6.20 19.10
CA LEU A 440 -9.52 4.86 19.61
C LEU A 440 -8.45 4.54 20.68
N ALA A 441 -8.88 4.37 21.93
CA ALA A 441 -8.01 3.99 23.04
C ALA A 441 -8.40 2.61 23.57
N ILE A 442 -7.44 1.68 23.60
CA ILE A 442 -7.60 0.30 24.07
C ILE A 442 -6.71 0.09 25.29
N GLN A 443 -7.30 -0.44 26.37
CA GLN A 443 -6.66 -0.68 27.66
C GLN A 443 -7.19 -1.96 28.29
N GLU A 444 -6.41 -2.56 29.21
CA GLU A 444 -6.68 -3.83 29.93
C GLU A 444 -8.15 -4.11 30.26
N SER A 445 -8.91 -3.10 30.71
CA SER A 445 -10.32 -3.24 31.12
C SER A 445 -11.30 -2.30 30.42
N LYS A 446 -10.91 -1.58 29.35
CA LYS A 446 -11.74 -0.56 28.71
C LYS A 446 -11.32 -0.27 27.27
N VAL A 447 -12.30 -0.14 26.37
CA VAL A 447 -12.10 0.45 25.04
C VAL A 447 -12.93 1.74 24.94
N THR A 448 -12.30 2.83 24.49
CA THR A 448 -12.93 4.15 24.37
C THR A 448 -12.81 4.66 22.94
N MET A 449 -13.91 5.16 22.38
CA MET A 449 -14.02 5.67 21.02
C MET A 449 -14.60 7.08 21.06
N VAL A 450 -13.86 8.06 20.56
CA VAL A 450 -14.28 9.47 20.45
C VAL A 450 -14.22 9.85 18.97
N CYS A 451 -15.36 10.27 18.41
CA CYS A 451 -15.56 10.39 16.97
C CYS A 451 -16.18 11.76 16.64
N GLY A 452 -15.64 12.50 15.66
CA GLY A 452 -16.19 13.81 15.25
C GLY A 452 -17.48 13.73 14.45
N SER A 453 -17.78 12.57 13.87
CA SER A 453 -18.94 12.31 13.00
C SER A 453 -19.28 10.82 12.90
N LEU A 454 -20.43 10.48 12.30
CA LEU A 454 -20.80 9.10 11.99
C LEU A 454 -19.78 8.43 11.04
N GLU A 455 -19.26 9.14 10.03
CA GLU A 455 -18.19 8.61 9.14
C GLU A 455 -16.91 8.24 9.92
N SER A 456 -16.54 9.06 10.90
CA SER A 456 -15.40 8.76 11.77
C SER A 456 -15.67 7.58 12.71
N LEU A 457 -16.93 7.36 13.12
CA LEU A 457 -17.34 6.16 13.87
C LEU A 457 -17.23 4.89 13.02
N HIS A 458 -17.68 4.91 11.76
CA HIS A 458 -17.42 3.80 10.81
C HIS A 458 -15.91 3.52 10.72
N SER A 459 -15.09 4.55 10.56
CA SER A 459 -13.63 4.43 10.42
C SER A 459 -12.94 3.89 11.69
N ALA A 460 -13.45 4.26 12.87
CA ALA A 460 -12.97 3.77 14.16
C ALA A 460 -13.35 2.30 14.39
N LEU A 461 -14.58 1.89 14.03
CA LEU A 461 -15.06 0.51 14.13
C LEU A 461 -14.30 -0.42 13.17
N VAL A 462 -14.06 0.01 11.92
CA VAL A 462 -13.19 -0.69 10.97
C VAL A 462 -11.80 -0.93 11.56
N THR A 463 -11.22 0.09 12.20
CA THR A 463 -9.88 -0.01 12.81
C THR A 463 -9.85 -0.98 13.99
N LEU A 464 -10.90 -0.99 14.82
CA LEU A 464 -11.06 -1.97 15.92
C LEU A 464 -11.17 -3.41 15.40
N VAL A 465 -11.98 -3.66 14.36
CA VAL A 465 -12.12 -4.99 13.73
C VAL A 465 -10.80 -5.44 13.11
N GLN A 466 -10.05 -4.55 12.46
CA GLN A 466 -8.73 -4.87 11.91
C GLN A 466 -7.70 -5.17 13.00
N LEU A 467 -7.63 -4.35 14.06
CA LEU A 467 -6.76 -4.61 15.21
C LEU A 467 -7.01 -6.00 15.80
N LEU A 468 -8.27 -6.34 16.04
CA LEU A 468 -8.67 -7.65 16.53
C LEU A 468 -8.23 -8.77 15.58
N ARG A 469 -8.52 -8.67 14.28
CA ARG A 469 -8.14 -9.68 13.27
C ARG A 469 -6.62 -9.85 13.15
N VAL A 470 -5.87 -8.76 13.20
CA VAL A 470 -4.40 -8.77 13.08
C VAL A 470 -3.73 -9.33 14.34
N CYS A 471 -4.19 -8.96 15.54
CA CYS A 471 -3.58 -9.46 16.79
C CYS A 471 -3.98 -10.91 17.11
N THR A 472 -5.20 -11.34 16.73
CA THR A 472 -5.67 -12.73 16.96
C THR A 472 -5.10 -13.76 15.98
N SER A 473 -4.58 -13.34 14.83
CA SER A 473 -4.00 -14.25 13.82
C SER A 473 -2.49 -14.49 13.98
N CYS A 474 -1.80 -13.76 14.85
CA CYS A 474 -0.37 -13.96 15.10
C CYS A 474 -0.09 -15.18 16.00
N SER A 475 0.92 -15.97 15.64
CA SER A 475 1.26 -17.24 16.31
C SER A 475 2.40 -17.13 17.34
N GLU A 476 2.89 -15.92 17.64
CA GLU A 476 3.93 -15.69 18.64
C GLU A 476 3.46 -16.18 20.03
N ALA A 477 4.34 -16.89 20.74
CA ALA A 477 3.94 -17.81 21.81
C ALA A 477 3.66 -17.16 23.18
N THR A 478 3.92 -15.86 23.33
CA THR A 478 3.96 -15.15 24.63
C THR A 478 2.63 -14.52 25.04
N GLU A 479 1.91 -13.85 24.12
CA GLU A 479 0.61 -13.20 24.41
C GLU A 479 -0.42 -13.47 23.28
N LYS A 480 -0.96 -14.70 23.24
CA LYS A 480 -1.91 -15.10 22.18
C LYS A 480 -3.20 -14.26 22.19
N GLY A 481 -3.38 -13.45 21.14
CA GLY A 481 -4.65 -12.79 20.82
C GLY A 481 -5.01 -11.58 21.69
N ALA A 482 -4.07 -11.04 22.44
CA ALA A 482 -4.24 -9.77 23.12
C ALA A 482 -3.87 -8.61 22.17
N VAL A 483 -4.63 -7.52 22.20
CA VAL A 483 -4.26 -6.26 21.54
C VAL A 483 -3.40 -5.46 22.51
N PRO A 484 -2.19 -4.98 22.13
CA PRO A 484 -1.37 -4.18 23.03
C PRO A 484 -2.13 -2.91 23.48
N PRO A 485 -1.89 -2.37 24.69
CA PRO A 485 -2.52 -1.12 25.11
C PRO A 485 -2.07 0.04 24.21
N ILE A 486 -3.02 0.65 23.50
CA ILE A 486 -2.73 1.64 22.44
C ILE A 486 -3.70 2.80 22.46
N VAL A 487 -3.23 3.95 21.96
CA VAL A 487 -4.06 5.06 21.52
C VAL A 487 -3.78 5.33 20.04
N ILE A 488 -4.81 5.20 19.21
CA ILE A 488 -4.79 5.60 17.80
C ILE A 488 -5.52 6.93 17.68
N ILE A 489 -4.89 7.92 17.05
CA ILE A 489 -5.48 9.22 16.70
C ILE A 489 -5.35 9.38 15.19
N ASP A 490 -6.47 9.38 14.47
CA ASP A 490 -6.45 9.11 13.04
C ASP A 490 -7.53 9.86 12.26
N GLN A 491 -7.23 10.16 10.99
CA GLN A 491 -8.07 10.91 10.04
C GLN A 491 -7.54 10.71 8.60
N PRO A 492 -8.39 10.87 7.56
CA PRO A 492 -7.94 10.75 6.18
C PRO A 492 -7.00 11.90 5.75
N SER A 493 -6.30 11.71 4.63
CA SER A 493 -5.53 12.76 3.94
C SER A 493 -6.39 13.49 2.91
N LEU A 494 -7.16 12.74 2.14
CA LEU A 494 -8.05 13.25 1.09
C LEU A 494 -9.51 13.16 1.54
N ALA A 495 -10.28 14.23 1.31
CA ALA A 495 -11.69 14.28 1.69
C ALA A 495 -12.54 13.34 0.82
N HIS A 496 -12.27 13.30 -0.48
CA HIS A 496 -12.97 12.44 -1.44
C HIS A 496 -12.12 11.21 -1.77
N ARG A 497 -12.63 10.02 -1.48
CA ARG A 497 -11.92 8.74 -1.65
C ARG A 497 -12.85 7.77 -2.39
N GLY A 498 -12.80 7.83 -3.71
CA GLY A 498 -13.73 7.16 -4.61
C GLY A 498 -13.15 6.00 -5.40
N VAL A 499 -14.02 5.07 -5.79
CA VAL A 499 -13.78 4.11 -6.87
C VAL A 499 -14.83 4.31 -7.96
N LEU A 500 -14.41 4.29 -9.21
CA LEU A 500 -15.26 4.37 -10.39
C LEU A 500 -15.30 3.01 -11.09
N LEU A 501 -16.50 2.50 -11.29
CA LEU A 501 -16.80 1.19 -11.87
C LEU A 501 -17.50 1.38 -13.21
N ASP A 502 -16.92 0.85 -14.29
CA ASP A 502 -17.57 0.82 -15.60
C ASP A 502 -18.68 -0.25 -15.63
N VAL A 503 -19.95 0.22 -15.67
CA VAL A 503 -21.14 -0.63 -15.76
C VAL A 503 -21.86 -0.48 -17.11
N SER A 504 -21.11 -0.14 -18.17
CA SER A 504 -21.60 -0.10 -19.56
C SER A 504 -22.19 -1.46 -20.01
N PRO A 505 -23.09 -1.53 -21.01
CA PRO A 505 -23.69 -2.79 -21.48
C PRO A 505 -22.70 -3.81 -22.04
N HIS A 506 -21.54 -3.33 -22.48
CA HIS A 506 -20.43 -4.13 -23.03
C HIS A 506 -19.39 -4.50 -21.96
N ALA A 507 -19.60 -4.10 -20.71
CA ALA A 507 -18.68 -4.29 -19.59
C ALA A 507 -19.00 -5.53 -18.73
N ARG A 508 -18.11 -5.85 -17.79
CA ARG A 508 -18.43 -6.73 -16.65
C ARG A 508 -19.29 -5.98 -15.64
N VAL A 509 -20.61 -5.99 -15.87
CA VAL A 509 -21.61 -5.38 -15.00
C VAL A 509 -21.91 -6.31 -13.81
N PRO A 510 -21.58 -5.95 -12.55
CA PRO A 510 -21.82 -6.84 -11.42
C PRO A 510 -23.31 -6.94 -11.05
N THR A 511 -23.72 -8.05 -10.44
CA THR A 511 -25.06 -8.14 -9.81
C THR A 511 -25.18 -7.16 -8.64
N LEU A 512 -26.40 -6.75 -8.28
CA LEU A 512 -26.64 -5.84 -7.15
C LEU A 512 -25.97 -6.33 -5.86
N GLU A 513 -26.08 -7.64 -5.57
CA GLU A 513 -25.44 -8.27 -4.41
C GLU A 513 -23.91 -8.09 -4.44
N ARG A 514 -23.27 -8.29 -5.61
CA ARG A 514 -21.83 -8.12 -5.79
C ARG A 514 -21.41 -6.65 -5.66
N VAL A 515 -22.26 -5.69 -6.02
CA VAL A 515 -22.03 -4.26 -5.74
C VAL A 515 -22.13 -3.99 -4.24
N CYS A 516 -23.14 -4.51 -3.53
CA CYS A 516 -23.26 -4.38 -2.07
C CYS A 516 -22.04 -4.98 -1.34
N GLN A 517 -21.57 -6.17 -1.73
CA GLN A 517 -20.34 -6.80 -1.23
C GLN A 517 -19.08 -5.93 -1.50
N MET A 518 -19.05 -5.23 -2.64
CA MET A 518 -18.00 -4.26 -2.95
C MET A 518 -18.10 -3.01 -2.06
N VAL A 519 -19.30 -2.51 -1.77
CA VAL A 519 -19.53 -1.38 -0.83
C VAL A 519 -19.11 -1.74 0.60
N ASP A 520 -19.40 -2.95 1.10
CA ASP A 520 -18.86 -3.46 2.37
C ASP A 520 -17.31 -3.49 2.37
N SER A 521 -16.70 -3.89 1.25
CA SER A 521 -15.24 -3.93 1.09
C SER A 521 -14.61 -2.53 1.01
N LEU A 522 -15.30 -1.57 0.38
CA LEU A 522 -14.90 -0.15 0.34
C LEU A 522 -15.00 0.51 1.72
N LEU A 523 -16.05 0.19 2.50
CA LEU A 523 -16.19 0.60 3.90
C LEU A 523 -15.04 0.04 4.76
N ALA A 524 -14.72 -1.25 4.61
CA ALA A 524 -13.59 -1.88 5.30
C ALA A 524 -12.21 -1.26 4.94
N LEU A 525 -12.13 -0.56 3.79
CA LEU A 525 -10.97 0.21 3.34
C LEU A 525 -11.08 1.73 3.63
N LYS A 526 -12.09 2.20 4.35
CA LYS A 526 -12.36 3.62 4.68
C LYS A 526 -12.57 4.55 3.47
N MET A 527 -12.97 4.00 2.31
CA MET A 527 -13.39 4.75 1.13
C MET A 527 -14.81 5.34 1.33
N ASN A 528 -15.16 6.45 0.67
CA ASN A 528 -16.43 7.15 0.89
C ASN A 528 -17.23 7.51 -0.38
N GLN A 529 -16.81 7.07 -1.57
CA GLN A 529 -17.59 7.23 -2.81
C GLN A 529 -17.54 6.00 -3.72
N LEU A 530 -18.67 5.65 -4.32
CA LEU A 530 -18.79 4.67 -5.39
C LEU A 530 -19.40 5.34 -6.63
N HIS A 531 -18.61 5.48 -7.69
CA HIS A 531 -19.04 6.10 -8.95
C HIS A 531 -19.45 5.00 -9.93
N LEU A 532 -20.69 5.01 -10.41
CA LEU A 532 -21.17 4.11 -11.47
C LEU A 532 -21.08 4.83 -12.81
N MET A 533 -20.19 4.38 -13.71
CA MET A 533 -20.06 4.96 -15.05
C MET A 533 -21.12 4.40 -16.00
N LEU A 534 -21.96 5.31 -16.49
CA LEU A 534 -23.10 5.09 -17.36
C LEU A 534 -22.84 5.71 -18.73
N ARG A 535 -23.21 4.98 -19.80
CA ARG A 535 -23.12 5.46 -21.18
C ARG A 535 -24.43 6.13 -21.57
N VAL A 536 -24.33 7.34 -22.12
CA VAL A 536 -25.49 8.12 -22.55
C VAL A 536 -25.52 8.27 -24.06
N SER A 537 -26.68 8.03 -24.64
CA SER A 537 -27.03 8.36 -26.02
C SER A 537 -28.17 9.38 -26.04
N PRO A 538 -28.46 10.04 -27.18
CA PRO A 538 -29.63 10.92 -27.32
C PRO A 538 -30.99 10.24 -27.15
N ALA A 539 -31.04 8.90 -27.01
CA ALA A 539 -32.28 8.13 -26.86
C ALA A 539 -32.42 7.44 -25.49
N ALA A 540 -31.31 7.02 -24.88
CA ALA A 540 -31.30 6.24 -23.64
C ALA A 540 -29.96 6.35 -22.87
N CYS A 541 -30.02 6.13 -21.56
CA CYS A 541 -28.87 5.95 -20.68
C CYS A 541 -28.73 4.48 -20.29
N SER A 542 -27.50 3.98 -20.21
CA SER A 542 -27.20 2.55 -19.99
C SER A 542 -27.24 2.12 -18.52
N LEU A 543 -28.27 2.52 -17.77
CA LEU A 543 -28.45 2.11 -16.37
C LEU A 543 -28.85 0.62 -16.33
N PRO A 544 -28.02 -0.30 -15.78
CA PRO A 544 -28.27 -1.74 -15.86
C PRO A 544 -29.10 -2.28 -14.68
N TYR A 545 -29.47 -1.42 -13.73
CA TYR A 545 -30.25 -1.74 -12.54
C TYR A 545 -31.62 -1.05 -12.64
N SER A 546 -32.69 -1.70 -12.16
CA SER A 546 -34.00 -1.07 -12.09
C SER A 546 -34.01 0.11 -11.10
N PRO A 547 -34.91 1.10 -11.24
CA PRO A 547 -34.98 2.23 -10.29
C PRO A 547 -35.15 1.79 -8.82
N SER A 548 -35.86 0.69 -8.58
CA SER A 548 -35.98 0.05 -7.25
C SER A 548 -34.66 -0.50 -6.70
N GLU A 549 -33.81 -1.08 -7.55
CA GLU A 549 -32.48 -1.54 -7.16
C GLU A 549 -31.53 -0.38 -6.91
N VAL A 550 -31.59 0.69 -7.72
CA VAL A 550 -30.80 1.92 -7.50
C VAL A 550 -31.16 2.60 -6.19
N VAL A 551 -32.45 2.78 -5.87
CA VAL A 551 -32.90 3.33 -4.59
C VAL A 551 -32.45 2.45 -3.40
N SER A 552 -32.46 1.12 -3.58
CA SER A 552 -31.97 0.18 -2.56
C SER A 552 -30.46 0.28 -2.37
N LEU A 553 -29.69 0.43 -3.45
CA LEU A 553 -28.23 0.59 -3.43
C LEU A 553 -27.82 1.94 -2.84
N ASP A 554 -28.47 3.03 -3.23
CA ASP A 554 -28.20 4.38 -2.74
C ASP A 554 -28.36 4.44 -1.21
N ARG A 555 -29.47 3.88 -0.70
CA ARG A 555 -29.66 3.70 0.73
C ARG A 555 -28.59 2.83 1.38
N TYR A 556 -28.29 1.65 0.80
CA TYR A 556 -27.30 0.72 1.37
C TYR A 556 -25.89 1.35 1.46
N CYS A 557 -25.57 2.26 0.53
CA CYS A 557 -24.35 3.07 0.55
C CYS A 557 -24.42 4.19 1.62
N ASP A 558 -25.52 4.95 1.71
CA ASP A 558 -25.66 6.05 2.67
C ASP A 558 -25.70 5.56 4.13
N ASP A 559 -26.40 4.44 4.39
CA ASP A 559 -26.37 3.72 5.67
C ASP A 559 -24.91 3.33 6.07
N ARG A 560 -23.97 3.28 5.12
CA ARG A 560 -22.53 2.97 5.30
C ARG A 560 -21.59 4.17 5.24
N GLY A 561 -22.10 5.40 5.08
CA GLY A 561 -21.28 6.60 4.87
C GLY A 561 -20.59 6.67 3.50
N ILE A 562 -21.05 5.90 2.51
CA ILE A 562 -20.56 5.92 1.13
C ILE A 562 -21.56 6.67 0.26
N SER A 563 -21.09 7.64 -0.53
CA SER A 563 -21.94 8.30 -1.53
C SER A 563 -21.97 7.49 -2.82
N LEU A 564 -23.16 7.09 -3.27
CA LEU A 564 -23.37 6.62 -4.64
C LEU A 564 -23.32 7.83 -5.59
N VAL A 565 -22.53 7.73 -6.66
CA VAL A 565 -22.30 8.84 -7.60
C VAL A 565 -22.61 8.36 -9.02
N PRO A 566 -23.66 8.90 -9.69
CA PRO A 566 -23.85 8.65 -11.11
C PRO A 566 -22.77 9.40 -11.90
N ALA A 567 -21.99 8.65 -12.69
CA ALA A 567 -21.02 9.18 -13.63
C ALA A 567 -21.54 8.99 -15.07
N PHE A 568 -21.58 10.05 -15.87
CA PHE A 568 -22.13 10.03 -17.22
C PHE A 568 -21.07 10.35 -18.27
N ASP A 569 -20.98 9.52 -19.32
CA ASP A 569 -20.16 9.78 -20.49
C ASP A 569 -20.88 9.32 -21.77
N VAL A 570 -20.63 9.94 -22.93
CA VAL A 570 -21.38 9.61 -24.15
C VAL A 570 -20.90 8.33 -24.84
N GLU A 571 -21.80 7.62 -25.51
CA GLU A 571 -21.49 6.51 -26.43
C GLU A 571 -21.45 6.99 -27.89
N GLY A 572 -20.58 6.41 -28.72
CA GLY A 572 -20.48 6.74 -30.15
C GLY A 572 -20.09 8.21 -30.44
N THR A 573 -20.37 8.68 -31.65
CA THR A 573 -20.17 10.08 -32.06
C THR A 573 -21.46 10.88 -31.89
N VAL A 574 -21.56 11.63 -30.79
CA VAL A 574 -22.67 12.57 -30.52
C VAL A 574 -22.26 13.98 -30.93
N SER A 575 -23.14 14.73 -31.59
CA SER A 575 -22.91 16.13 -31.96
C SER A 575 -23.50 17.11 -30.95
N THR A 576 -22.96 18.34 -30.90
CA THR A 576 -23.49 19.44 -30.06
C THR A 576 -24.97 19.73 -30.31
N THR A 577 -25.47 19.50 -31.53
CA THR A 577 -26.90 19.61 -31.89
C THR A 577 -27.81 18.59 -31.19
N GLN A 578 -27.27 17.47 -30.69
CA GLN A 578 -28.01 16.44 -29.96
C GLN A 578 -27.93 16.62 -28.43
N LEU A 579 -27.19 17.63 -27.96
CA LEU A 579 -26.86 17.80 -26.54
C LEU A 579 -28.10 17.98 -25.65
N ASN A 580 -29.13 18.67 -26.12
CA ASN A 580 -30.40 18.86 -25.39
C ASN A 580 -31.16 17.54 -25.16
N ALA A 581 -31.03 16.57 -26.07
CA ALA A 581 -31.60 15.24 -25.86
C ALA A 581 -30.78 14.46 -24.80
N VAL A 582 -29.45 14.52 -24.89
CA VAL A 582 -28.53 13.90 -23.91
C VAL A 582 -28.72 14.47 -22.51
N THR A 583 -28.84 15.80 -22.34
CA THR A 583 -29.13 16.42 -21.03
C THR A 583 -30.50 16.00 -20.51
N THR A 584 -31.53 15.96 -21.36
CA THR A 584 -32.87 15.44 -20.98
C THR A 584 -32.80 13.99 -20.48
N THR A 585 -32.05 13.12 -21.16
CA THR A 585 -31.84 11.72 -20.75
C THR A 585 -31.05 11.60 -19.44
N ILE A 586 -30.06 12.46 -19.20
CA ILE A 586 -29.34 12.54 -17.92
C ILE A 586 -30.29 12.98 -16.79
N CYS A 587 -31.03 14.08 -16.99
CA CYS A 587 -32.01 14.59 -16.02
C CYS A 587 -33.07 13.54 -15.66
N ALA A 588 -33.57 12.77 -16.64
CA ALA A 588 -34.48 11.66 -16.40
C ALA A 588 -33.81 10.54 -15.55
N THR A 589 -32.58 10.15 -15.89
CA THR A 589 -31.83 9.11 -15.16
C THR A 589 -31.54 9.52 -13.71
N LEU A 590 -31.22 10.80 -13.48
CA LEU A 590 -30.96 11.35 -12.15
C LEU A 590 -32.18 11.21 -11.20
N THR A 591 -33.41 11.16 -11.72
CA THR A 591 -34.61 10.95 -10.86
C THR A 591 -34.62 9.60 -10.12
N HIS A 592 -33.76 8.65 -10.49
CA HIS A 592 -33.65 7.35 -9.84
C HIS A 592 -32.69 7.34 -8.64
N PHE A 593 -31.95 8.42 -8.41
CA PHE A 593 -31.00 8.56 -7.30
C PHE A 593 -31.55 9.58 -6.28
N PRO A 594 -32.11 9.15 -5.13
CA PRO A 594 -32.74 10.09 -4.19
C PRO A 594 -31.74 10.95 -3.39
N SER A 595 -30.52 10.46 -3.10
CA SER A 595 -29.54 11.13 -2.22
C SER A 595 -28.37 11.80 -2.97
N ILE A 596 -28.59 12.38 -4.17
CA ILE A 596 -27.52 12.96 -5.02
C ILE A 596 -26.73 14.10 -4.32
N ARG A 597 -25.59 13.73 -3.72
CA ARG A 597 -24.55 14.68 -3.26
C ARG A 597 -23.57 15.07 -4.37
N TYR A 598 -23.31 14.17 -5.32
CA TYR A 598 -22.31 14.34 -6.37
C TYR A 598 -22.84 13.86 -7.73
N VAL A 599 -22.42 14.49 -8.82
CA VAL A 599 -22.61 14.00 -10.21
C VAL A 599 -21.29 14.14 -10.95
N HIS A 600 -20.89 13.12 -11.70
CA HIS A 600 -19.61 13.07 -12.39
C HIS A 600 -19.80 13.07 -13.91
N ILE A 601 -19.09 13.95 -14.61
CA ILE A 601 -19.14 14.11 -16.07
C ILE A 601 -17.83 13.60 -16.67
N GLY A 602 -17.91 12.52 -17.45
CA GLY A 602 -16.75 11.86 -18.06
C GLY A 602 -16.10 12.67 -19.18
N PRO A 603 -14.95 12.22 -19.72
CA PRO A 603 -14.13 13.01 -20.63
C PRO A 603 -14.82 13.42 -21.94
N ARG A 604 -15.63 12.54 -22.54
CA ARG A 604 -16.26 12.78 -23.85
C ARG A 604 -17.45 13.72 -23.71
N LEU A 605 -18.26 13.52 -22.67
CA LEU A 605 -19.36 14.44 -22.34
C LEU A 605 -18.84 15.82 -21.88
N THR A 606 -17.73 15.86 -21.13
CA THR A 606 -17.05 17.11 -20.76
C THR A 606 -16.62 17.89 -22.02
N ALA A 607 -16.01 17.22 -23.00
CA ALA A 607 -15.58 17.86 -24.25
C ALA A 607 -16.76 18.49 -25.01
N LEU A 608 -17.88 17.78 -25.15
CA LEU A 608 -19.09 18.28 -25.83
C LEU A 608 -19.73 19.47 -25.10
N LEU A 609 -19.83 19.41 -23.76
CA LEU A 609 -20.37 20.50 -22.95
C LEU A 609 -19.46 21.75 -23.00
N ALA A 610 -18.14 21.58 -22.97
CA ALA A 610 -17.17 22.66 -23.09
C ALA A 610 -17.18 23.30 -24.50
N GLU A 611 -17.25 22.49 -25.56
CA GLU A 611 -17.37 22.96 -26.95
C GLU A 611 -18.66 23.78 -27.14
N ALA A 612 -19.81 23.23 -26.73
CA ALA A 612 -21.10 23.92 -26.79
C ALA A 612 -21.17 25.19 -25.91
N SER A 613 -20.32 25.30 -24.88
CA SER A 613 -20.19 26.51 -24.05
C SER A 613 -19.30 27.59 -24.67
N SER A 614 -18.73 27.35 -25.85
CA SER A 614 -17.72 28.21 -26.49
C SER A 614 -18.06 28.70 -27.90
N GLY A 615 -19.25 28.38 -28.42
CA GLY A 615 -19.72 28.89 -29.70
C GLY A 615 -20.48 30.21 -29.56
N ASP A 616 -20.15 31.20 -30.38
CA ASP A 616 -20.90 32.45 -30.52
C ASP A 616 -22.26 32.22 -31.21
N SER A 617 -23.22 31.64 -30.49
CA SER A 617 -24.62 31.50 -30.95
C SER A 617 -25.38 32.83 -30.82
N ILE A 618 -25.04 33.78 -31.69
CA ILE A 618 -25.88 34.95 -31.99
C ILE A 618 -27.13 34.45 -32.73
N VAL A 619 -28.30 35.07 -32.48
CA VAL A 619 -29.64 34.72 -33.03
C VAL A 619 -30.27 33.50 -32.32
N SER A 620 -31.52 33.50 -31.83
CA SER A 620 -32.62 34.50 -31.86
C SER A 620 -33.36 34.58 -30.51
N ASP A 621 -34.23 35.58 -30.36
CA ASP A 621 -35.11 35.75 -29.20
C ASP A 621 -36.03 34.55 -28.89
N ASN A 622 -36.48 34.48 -27.62
CA ASN A 622 -37.55 33.63 -27.09
C ASN A 622 -37.26 32.11 -26.94
N ILE A 623 -36.17 31.78 -26.23
CA ILE A 623 -36.23 31.12 -24.90
C ILE A 623 -34.84 31.27 -24.25
N ALA A 624 -34.77 31.37 -22.91
CA ALA A 624 -33.54 31.71 -22.21
C ALA A 624 -32.38 30.73 -22.51
N CYS A 625 -31.28 31.25 -23.07
CA CYS A 625 -30.06 30.49 -23.36
C CYS A 625 -29.32 30.14 -22.06
N LEU A 626 -29.80 29.11 -21.36
CA LEU A 626 -29.09 28.51 -20.23
C LEU A 626 -27.83 27.81 -20.74
N SER A 627 -26.70 28.06 -20.08
CA SER A 627 -25.44 27.37 -20.38
C SER A 627 -25.63 25.84 -20.39
N PRO A 628 -24.90 25.07 -21.23
CA PRO A 628 -25.06 23.61 -21.29
C PRO A 628 -24.92 22.91 -19.93
N TRP A 629 -24.07 23.44 -19.05
CA TRP A 629 -23.91 22.98 -17.66
C TRP A 629 -25.16 23.20 -16.79
N ALA A 630 -25.88 24.31 -16.99
CA ALA A 630 -27.13 24.59 -16.28
C ALA A 630 -28.33 23.76 -16.81
N GLN A 631 -28.27 23.28 -18.06
CA GLN A 631 -29.29 22.40 -18.64
C GLN A 631 -29.34 21.00 -17.99
N LEU A 632 -28.31 20.63 -17.21
CA LEU A 632 -28.30 19.43 -16.36
C LEU A 632 -29.24 19.52 -15.14
N GLY A 633 -29.85 20.69 -14.87
CA GLY A 633 -30.92 20.84 -13.87
C GLY A 633 -30.53 20.56 -12.41
N LEU A 634 -29.23 20.50 -12.10
CA LEU A 634 -28.73 19.98 -10.83
C LEU A 634 -29.12 20.88 -9.63
N PRO A 635 -29.44 20.27 -8.46
CA PRO A 635 -29.62 21.01 -7.21
C PRO A 635 -28.37 21.83 -6.84
N LYS A 636 -28.57 23.02 -6.23
CA LYS A 636 -27.46 23.89 -5.78
C LYS A 636 -26.56 23.28 -4.70
N SER A 637 -27.01 22.19 -4.07
CA SER A 637 -26.27 21.39 -3.09
C SER A 637 -25.42 20.28 -3.70
N THR A 638 -25.59 19.98 -4.99
CA THR A 638 -24.88 18.90 -5.68
C THR A 638 -23.54 19.38 -6.21
N VAL A 639 -22.47 18.65 -5.88
CA VAL A 639 -21.11 18.92 -6.37
C VAL A 639 -20.90 18.24 -7.73
N LEU A 640 -20.44 19.00 -8.72
CA LEU A 640 -20.13 18.51 -10.05
C LEU A 640 -18.67 18.09 -10.14
N LEU A 641 -18.37 16.88 -10.61
CA LEU A 641 -17.03 16.44 -10.98
C LEU A 641 -16.89 16.48 -12.51
N VAL A 642 -15.80 17.06 -13.02
CA VAL A 642 -15.61 17.33 -14.46
C VAL A 642 -14.18 17.00 -14.90
N CYS A 643 -14.01 16.34 -16.05
CA CYS A 643 -12.70 15.98 -16.58
C CYS A 643 -11.78 17.20 -16.82
N ALA A 644 -10.63 17.23 -16.15
CA ALA A 644 -9.65 18.32 -16.20
C ALA A 644 -8.86 18.33 -17.53
N ASN A 645 -8.58 17.15 -18.09
CA ASN A 645 -7.75 16.97 -19.29
C ASN A 645 -8.28 17.75 -20.51
N VAL A 646 -9.59 17.99 -20.59
CA VAL A 646 -10.23 18.78 -21.66
C VAL A 646 -9.80 20.26 -21.62
N PHE A 647 -9.49 20.79 -20.44
CA PHE A 647 -9.21 22.21 -20.21
C PHE A 647 -7.71 22.55 -20.19
N HIS A 648 -6.83 21.54 -20.25
CA HIS A 648 -5.36 21.66 -20.33
C HIS A 648 -4.83 22.67 -21.37
N ASN A 649 -5.57 22.86 -22.47
CA ASN A 649 -5.25 23.83 -23.54
C ASN A 649 -6.35 24.91 -23.70
N LYS A 650 -7.33 24.97 -22.79
CA LYS A 650 -8.60 25.73 -22.93
C LYS A 650 -9.04 26.38 -21.61
N MET A 651 -8.11 26.81 -20.77
CA MET A 651 -8.36 27.36 -19.42
C MET A 651 -9.47 28.41 -19.35
N GLN A 652 -9.61 29.27 -20.36
CA GLN A 652 -10.66 30.29 -20.44
C GLN A 652 -12.09 29.70 -20.35
N GLN A 653 -12.29 28.46 -20.81
CA GLN A 653 -13.59 27.77 -20.76
C GLN A 653 -13.97 27.31 -19.35
N LEU A 654 -13.04 27.24 -18.39
CA LEU A 654 -13.34 26.93 -16.99
C LEU A 654 -14.16 28.05 -16.29
N SER A 655 -14.33 29.20 -16.93
CA SER A 655 -15.25 30.25 -16.49
C SER A 655 -16.73 29.86 -16.58
N SER A 656 -17.10 28.88 -17.44
CA SER A 656 -18.48 28.41 -17.56
C SER A 656 -18.88 27.36 -16.51
N LEU A 657 -17.93 26.85 -15.72
CA LEU A 657 -18.20 25.84 -14.69
C LEU A 657 -18.57 26.47 -13.34
N PRO A 658 -19.50 25.87 -12.57
CA PRO A 658 -19.76 26.28 -11.19
C PRO A 658 -18.47 26.38 -10.37
N PRO A 659 -18.30 27.36 -9.47
CA PRO A 659 -17.07 27.51 -8.67
C PRO A 659 -16.84 26.32 -7.73
N THR A 660 -17.89 25.61 -7.35
CA THR A 660 -17.87 24.38 -6.54
C THR A 660 -17.55 23.11 -7.34
N ALA A 661 -17.33 23.19 -8.66
CA ALA A 661 -17.01 22.02 -9.47
C ALA A 661 -15.57 21.53 -9.21
N ILE A 662 -15.44 20.23 -8.95
CA ILE A 662 -14.16 19.53 -8.76
C ILE A 662 -13.63 19.12 -10.13
N LEU A 663 -12.39 19.51 -10.42
CA LEU A 663 -11.67 19.06 -11.61
C LEU A 663 -11.16 17.63 -11.38
N VAL A 664 -11.21 16.77 -12.40
CA VAL A 664 -10.81 15.36 -12.32
C VAL A 664 -9.74 15.07 -13.36
N GLU A 665 -8.49 14.92 -12.93
CA GLU A 665 -7.36 14.63 -13.82
C GLU A 665 -7.27 13.11 -14.07
N TYR A 666 -7.64 12.67 -15.27
CA TYR A 666 -7.56 11.26 -15.66
C TYR A 666 -6.16 10.87 -16.13
N GLY A 667 -5.59 9.84 -15.51
CA GLY A 667 -4.31 9.23 -15.90
C GLY A 667 -4.40 7.71 -15.80
N PHE A 668 -3.73 6.97 -16.70
CA PHE A 668 -3.87 5.50 -16.75
C PHE A 668 -2.58 4.70 -16.97
N GLN A 669 -1.50 5.32 -17.46
CA GLN A 669 -0.20 4.68 -17.63
C GLN A 669 0.57 4.69 -16.29
N ALA A 670 1.41 3.68 -16.04
CA ALA A 670 2.20 3.52 -14.81
C ALA A 670 3.02 4.77 -14.41
N ASP A 671 3.44 5.51 -15.42
CA ASP A 671 4.31 6.69 -15.44
C ASP A 671 3.57 8.00 -15.76
N TYR A 672 2.23 8.01 -15.72
CA TYR A 672 1.44 9.21 -16.03
C TYR A 672 1.70 10.35 -15.05
N ASP A 673 2.10 11.51 -15.57
CA ASP A 673 2.32 12.73 -14.79
C ASP A 673 1.02 13.52 -14.56
N PHE A 674 0.59 13.57 -13.29
CA PHE A 674 -0.57 14.34 -12.84
C PHE A 674 -0.26 15.83 -12.58
N SER A 675 1.01 16.28 -12.67
CA SER A 675 1.44 17.65 -12.36
C SER A 675 0.69 18.71 -13.17
N ARG A 676 0.27 18.38 -14.40
CA ARG A 676 -0.47 19.29 -15.27
C ARG A 676 -1.90 19.57 -14.78
N GLY A 677 -2.55 18.57 -14.19
CA GLY A 677 -3.85 18.75 -13.54
C GLY A 677 -3.73 19.56 -12.24
N VAL A 678 -2.65 19.33 -11.48
CA VAL A 678 -2.28 20.12 -10.29
C VAL A 678 -2.07 21.59 -10.63
N GLN A 679 -1.23 21.90 -11.63
CA GLN A 679 -0.97 23.26 -12.09
C GLN A 679 -2.27 23.97 -12.50
N LEU A 680 -3.12 23.32 -13.30
CA LEU A 680 -4.42 23.84 -13.72
C LEU A 680 -5.35 24.17 -12.53
N ALA A 681 -5.34 23.33 -11.49
CA ALA A 681 -6.14 23.54 -10.28
C ALA A 681 -5.63 24.73 -9.45
N VAL A 682 -4.31 24.81 -9.25
CA VAL A 682 -3.65 25.92 -8.53
C VAL A 682 -3.85 27.25 -9.24
N GLU A 683 -3.63 27.31 -10.56
CA GLU A 683 -3.80 28.54 -11.36
C GLU A 683 -5.26 29.04 -11.41
N THR A 684 -6.25 28.14 -11.28
CA THR A 684 -7.67 28.50 -11.32
C THR A 684 -8.35 28.56 -9.95
N GLY A 685 -7.64 28.24 -8.87
CA GLY A 685 -8.17 28.20 -7.51
C GLY A 685 -9.29 27.16 -7.32
N ARG A 686 -9.29 26.08 -8.10
CA ARG A 686 -10.35 25.06 -8.13
C ARG A 686 -9.91 23.77 -7.41
N PRO A 687 -10.82 23.07 -6.70
CA PRO A 687 -10.50 21.78 -6.11
C PRO A 687 -10.24 20.72 -7.18
N LEU A 688 -9.23 19.88 -6.95
CA LEU A 688 -8.82 18.79 -7.84
C LEU A 688 -9.04 17.42 -7.17
N ALA A 689 -9.42 16.43 -7.96
CA ALA A 689 -9.22 15.02 -7.67
C ALA A 689 -8.38 14.36 -8.76
N VAL A 690 -7.46 13.48 -8.36
CA VAL A 690 -6.71 12.63 -9.32
C VAL A 690 -7.52 11.37 -9.62
N CYS A 691 -7.50 10.93 -10.88
CA CYS A 691 -8.25 9.77 -11.35
C CYS A 691 -7.32 8.73 -12.00
N PRO A 692 -6.57 7.98 -11.17
CA PRO A 692 -5.70 6.91 -11.62
C PRO A 692 -6.48 5.67 -12.06
N GLY A 693 -5.94 4.94 -13.05
CA GLY A 693 -6.54 3.73 -13.60
C GLY A 693 -6.07 2.44 -12.91
N THR A 694 -6.99 1.49 -12.69
CA THR A 694 -6.67 0.16 -12.11
C THR A 694 -5.79 -0.74 -12.98
N ALA A 695 -5.51 -0.35 -14.24
CA ALA A 695 -4.81 -1.18 -15.23
C ALA A 695 -5.33 -2.64 -15.26
N ALA A 696 -6.65 -2.83 -15.39
CA ALA A 696 -7.28 -4.16 -15.39
C ALA A 696 -8.13 -4.43 -16.65
N TRP A 697 -7.97 -3.64 -17.71
CA TRP A 697 -8.61 -3.81 -19.02
C TRP A 697 -7.66 -4.42 -20.06
N SER A 698 -8.22 -4.99 -21.13
CA SER A 698 -7.48 -5.52 -22.29
C SER A 698 -6.36 -6.51 -21.90
N SER A 699 -6.67 -7.40 -20.96
CA SER A 699 -5.76 -8.32 -20.27
C SER A 699 -6.48 -9.60 -19.85
N LEU A 700 -5.77 -10.56 -19.25
CA LEU A 700 -6.34 -11.74 -18.59
C LEU A 700 -6.26 -11.62 -17.05
N SER A 701 -5.24 -10.95 -16.53
CA SER A 701 -4.92 -10.75 -15.11
C SER A 701 -4.49 -9.31 -14.76
N GLY A 702 -4.71 -8.35 -15.66
CA GLY A 702 -4.37 -6.94 -15.44
C GLY A 702 -2.87 -6.68 -15.34
N TRP A 703 -2.54 -5.49 -14.85
CA TRP A 703 -1.18 -4.99 -14.66
C TRP A 703 -1.07 -4.38 -13.25
N PRO A 704 -1.16 -5.17 -12.16
CA PRO A 704 -1.32 -4.65 -10.80
C PRO A 704 -0.19 -3.69 -10.39
N GLU A 705 1.05 -3.98 -10.78
CA GLU A 705 2.21 -3.12 -10.49
C GLU A 705 2.13 -1.77 -11.23
N ALA A 706 1.64 -1.75 -12.47
CA ALA A 706 1.44 -0.53 -13.25
C ALA A 706 0.28 0.31 -12.67
N GLY A 707 -0.84 -0.32 -12.30
CA GLY A 707 -1.95 0.37 -11.63
C GLY A 707 -1.56 0.92 -10.25
N VAL A 708 -0.76 0.17 -9.47
CA VAL A 708 -0.22 0.61 -8.18
C VAL A 708 0.78 1.76 -8.35
N SER A 709 1.64 1.73 -9.37
CA SER A 709 2.54 2.86 -9.73
C SER A 709 1.74 4.11 -10.11
N ASN A 710 0.75 3.98 -10.98
CA ASN A 710 -0.12 5.09 -11.41
C ASN A 710 -0.90 5.70 -10.23
N VAL A 711 -1.42 4.86 -9.32
CA VAL A 711 -2.07 5.30 -8.08
C VAL A 711 -1.09 6.01 -7.14
N TYR A 712 0.13 5.50 -6.97
CA TYR A 712 1.13 6.11 -6.09
C TYR A 712 1.55 7.49 -6.57
N SER A 713 1.96 7.59 -7.84
CA SER A 713 2.33 8.85 -8.50
C SER A 713 1.20 9.88 -8.45
N GLY A 714 -0.04 9.44 -8.72
CA GLY A 714 -1.21 10.31 -8.66
C GLY A 714 -1.57 10.79 -7.26
N VAL A 715 -1.58 9.90 -6.25
CA VAL A 715 -2.01 10.29 -4.90
C VAL A 715 -0.93 11.08 -4.16
N VAL A 716 0.34 10.68 -4.21
CA VAL A 716 1.41 11.39 -3.50
C VAL A 716 1.67 12.75 -4.15
N GLY A 717 2.04 12.78 -5.44
CA GLY A 717 2.26 14.04 -6.17
C GLY A 717 1.00 14.91 -6.29
N GLY A 718 -0.19 14.32 -6.22
CA GLY A 718 -1.46 15.04 -6.12
C GLY A 718 -1.64 15.72 -4.77
N VAL A 719 -1.37 15.03 -3.64
CA VAL A 719 -1.47 15.61 -2.29
C VAL A 719 -0.48 16.75 -2.10
N ASP A 720 0.78 16.56 -2.52
CA ASP A 720 1.81 17.61 -2.46
C ASP A 720 1.43 18.83 -3.32
N GLY A 721 0.69 18.59 -4.41
CA GLY A 721 0.06 19.59 -5.27
C GLY A 721 -1.23 20.22 -4.73
N GLY A 722 -1.73 19.80 -3.57
CA GLY A 722 -2.98 20.33 -2.97
C GLY A 722 -4.28 19.71 -3.51
N ALA A 723 -4.24 18.53 -4.13
CA ALA A 723 -5.45 17.81 -4.53
C ALA A 723 -6.30 17.41 -3.30
N GLY A 724 -7.62 17.53 -3.42
CA GLY A 724 -8.58 17.22 -2.35
C GLY A 724 -9.21 15.83 -2.44
N GLY A 725 -8.91 15.05 -3.48
CA GLY A 725 -9.54 13.76 -3.71
C GLY A 725 -8.79 12.79 -4.63
N VAL A 726 -9.21 11.51 -4.58
CA VAL A 726 -8.85 10.46 -5.54
C VAL A 726 -10.10 9.71 -6.00
N VAL A 727 -10.15 9.32 -7.27
CA VAL A 727 -11.19 8.45 -7.84
C VAL A 727 -10.51 7.35 -8.68
N VAL A 728 -10.35 6.14 -8.13
CA VAL A 728 -9.67 5.05 -8.87
C VAL A 728 -10.60 4.47 -9.93
N ALA A 729 -10.22 4.52 -11.20
CA ALA A 729 -11.06 4.08 -12.31
C ALA A 729 -10.81 2.62 -12.74
N HIS A 730 -11.83 1.78 -12.60
CA HIS A 730 -11.90 0.47 -13.23
C HIS A 730 -12.69 0.55 -14.55
N TRP A 731 -11.94 0.67 -15.65
CA TRP A 731 -12.47 0.58 -17.00
C TRP A 731 -12.65 -0.87 -17.45
N SER A 732 -13.65 -1.11 -18.28
CA SER A 732 -13.86 -2.37 -18.96
C SER A 732 -13.66 -2.21 -20.47
N SER A 733 -12.89 -3.09 -21.08
CA SER A 733 -12.90 -3.28 -22.54
C SER A 733 -14.24 -3.89 -22.98
N SER A 734 -14.65 -3.67 -24.23
CA SER A 734 -15.90 -4.21 -24.82
C SER A 734 -15.96 -5.74 -24.91
N ALA A 735 -14.84 -6.42 -24.69
CA ALA A 735 -14.74 -7.85 -24.45
C ALA A 735 -13.76 -8.13 -23.29
N ALA A 736 -14.18 -7.76 -22.08
CA ALA A 736 -13.36 -7.87 -20.85
C ALA A 736 -13.22 -9.30 -20.35
N LEU A 737 -12.17 -9.98 -20.81
CA LEU A 737 -11.76 -11.27 -20.26
C LEU A 737 -11.28 -11.14 -18.80
N THR A 738 -10.57 -10.07 -18.42
CA THR A 738 -10.10 -9.84 -17.04
C THR A 738 -11.23 -9.92 -16.00
N PRO A 739 -11.17 -10.79 -15.00
CA PRO A 739 -12.10 -10.76 -13.86
C PRO A 739 -11.93 -9.52 -12.99
N LEU A 740 -13.00 -9.11 -12.30
CA LEU A 740 -13.01 -7.86 -11.50
C LEU A 740 -11.98 -7.90 -10.35
N VAL A 741 -11.59 -9.09 -9.88
CA VAL A 741 -10.65 -9.22 -8.76
C VAL A 741 -9.29 -8.54 -9.00
N PHE A 742 -8.83 -8.44 -10.25
CA PHE A 742 -7.57 -7.79 -10.60
C PHE A 742 -7.61 -6.26 -10.52
N ALA A 743 -8.80 -5.66 -10.33
CA ALA A 743 -8.96 -4.24 -10.05
C ALA A 743 -8.63 -3.86 -8.58
N TRP A 744 -8.67 -4.83 -7.66
CA TRP A 744 -8.54 -4.56 -6.23
C TRP A 744 -7.18 -4.05 -5.76
N PRO A 745 -6.00 -4.48 -6.27
CA PRO A 745 -4.73 -4.03 -5.71
C PRO A 745 -4.53 -2.50 -5.82
N PRO A 746 -4.77 -1.84 -6.97
CA PRO A 746 -4.71 -0.37 -7.04
C PRO A 746 -5.78 0.33 -6.19
N ILE A 747 -6.99 -0.23 -6.08
CA ILE A 747 -8.05 0.29 -5.19
C ILE A 747 -7.61 0.25 -3.73
N LEU A 748 -7.03 -0.86 -3.29
CA LEU A 748 -6.52 -1.07 -1.94
C LEU A 748 -5.36 -0.11 -1.65
N VAL A 749 -4.44 0.12 -2.61
CA VAL A 749 -3.35 1.08 -2.45
C VAL A 749 -3.88 2.52 -2.36
N ALA A 750 -4.83 2.90 -3.21
CA ALA A 750 -5.42 4.24 -3.16
C ALA A 750 -6.14 4.51 -1.83
N ALA A 751 -6.85 3.52 -1.29
CA ALA A 751 -7.44 3.60 0.05
C ALA A 751 -6.36 3.87 1.12
N GLY A 752 -5.23 3.16 1.03
CA GLY A 752 -4.03 3.40 1.85
C GLY A 752 -3.55 4.84 1.80
N LEU A 753 -3.10 5.28 0.62
CA LEU A 753 -2.44 6.57 0.41
C LEU A 753 -3.38 7.77 0.61
N SER A 754 -4.64 7.65 0.21
CA SER A 754 -5.64 8.72 0.43
C SER A 754 -6.05 8.87 1.89
N TRP A 755 -5.74 7.88 2.74
CA TRP A 755 -5.81 8.00 4.18
C TRP A 755 -4.47 8.52 4.76
N ASN A 756 -3.34 7.92 4.38
CA ASN A 756 -2.00 8.27 4.82
C ASN A 756 -0.99 8.27 3.66
N HIS A 757 -0.78 9.45 3.06
CA HIS A 757 0.11 9.65 1.90
C HIS A 757 1.60 9.42 2.23
N ASN A 758 1.98 9.49 3.51
CA ASN A 758 3.35 9.24 3.97
C ASN A 758 3.76 7.75 3.94
N THR A 759 2.91 6.86 3.42
CA THR A 759 3.24 5.43 3.30
C THR A 759 4.31 5.24 2.21
N HIS A 760 5.46 4.66 2.56
CA HIS A 760 6.58 4.52 1.61
C HIS A 760 6.28 3.55 0.46
N TRP A 761 6.84 3.83 -0.71
CA TRP A 761 6.65 3.00 -1.92
C TRP A 761 7.04 1.53 -1.67
N ASP A 762 8.19 1.27 -1.05
CA ASP A 762 8.70 -0.09 -0.88
C ASP A 762 7.78 -0.94 -0.01
N TYR A 763 7.21 -0.34 1.06
CA TYR A 763 6.20 -0.99 1.89
C TYR A 763 4.94 -1.33 1.08
N VAL A 764 4.47 -0.41 0.24
CA VAL A 764 3.34 -0.66 -0.66
C VAL A 764 3.68 -1.83 -1.61
N HIS A 765 4.81 -1.73 -2.31
CA HIS A 765 5.23 -2.71 -3.32
C HIS A 765 5.45 -4.12 -2.72
N SER A 766 6.05 -4.22 -1.53
CA SER A 766 6.25 -5.51 -0.85
C SER A 766 4.96 -6.10 -0.30
N SER A 767 4.04 -5.27 0.20
CA SER A 767 2.98 -5.72 1.11
C SER A 767 1.60 -5.87 0.45
N VAL A 768 1.38 -5.32 -0.76
CA VAL A 768 0.09 -5.42 -1.49
C VAL A 768 -0.51 -6.84 -1.47
N GLY A 769 0.29 -7.88 -1.70
CA GLY A 769 -0.19 -9.26 -1.67
C GLY A 769 -0.73 -9.71 -0.29
N ALA A 770 -0.01 -9.37 0.78
CA ALA A 770 -0.41 -9.70 2.16
C ALA A 770 -1.61 -8.84 2.62
N LEU A 771 -1.71 -7.59 2.14
CA LEU A 771 -2.84 -6.70 2.44
C LEU A 771 -4.14 -7.18 1.77
N VAL A 772 -4.06 -7.72 0.54
CA VAL A 772 -5.19 -8.38 -0.14
C VAL A 772 -5.66 -9.61 0.67
N ASP A 773 -4.74 -10.48 1.09
CA ASP A 773 -5.05 -11.66 1.92
C ASP A 773 -5.76 -11.27 3.23
N THR A 774 -5.24 -10.26 3.94
CA THR A 774 -5.71 -9.86 5.29
C THR A 774 -7.03 -9.08 5.26
N HIS A 775 -7.24 -8.18 4.29
CA HIS A 775 -8.35 -7.23 4.31
C HIS A 775 -9.48 -7.53 3.33
N LEU A 776 -9.16 -8.12 2.17
CA LEU A 776 -10.17 -8.46 1.14
C LEU A 776 -10.57 -9.93 1.21
N VAL A 777 -9.60 -10.85 1.27
CA VAL A 777 -9.89 -12.30 1.41
C VAL A 777 -10.23 -12.66 2.86
N ARG A 778 -9.78 -11.85 3.83
CA ARG A 778 -9.92 -12.05 5.29
C ARG A 778 -9.27 -13.34 5.82
N VAL A 779 -8.30 -13.90 5.07
CA VAL A 779 -7.52 -15.08 5.46
C VAL A 779 -6.03 -14.74 5.32
N PRO A 780 -5.39 -14.20 6.39
CA PRO A 780 -4.00 -13.75 6.34
C PRO A 780 -3.04 -14.87 5.89
N GLY A 781 -2.17 -14.56 4.92
CA GLY A 781 -1.14 -15.48 4.44
C GLY A 781 -1.63 -16.67 3.61
N CYS A 782 -2.88 -16.66 3.11
CA CYS A 782 -3.39 -17.71 2.23
C CYS A 782 -2.72 -17.76 0.83
N GLY A 783 -1.96 -16.72 0.45
CA GLY A 783 -1.23 -16.64 -0.82
C GLY A 783 -2.08 -16.21 -2.01
N PHE A 784 -3.31 -15.76 -1.79
CA PHE A 784 -4.22 -15.32 -2.85
C PHE A 784 -3.72 -14.03 -3.52
N GLY A 785 -3.40 -13.01 -2.72
CA GLY A 785 -2.84 -11.75 -3.19
C GLY A 785 -1.45 -11.90 -3.80
N ALA A 786 -0.63 -12.83 -3.26
CA ALA A 786 0.65 -13.20 -3.85
C ALA A 786 0.47 -13.80 -5.26
N ALA A 787 -0.48 -14.75 -5.42
CA ALA A 787 -0.84 -15.31 -6.72
C ALA A 787 -1.38 -14.24 -7.69
N LEU A 788 -2.22 -13.32 -7.23
CA LEU A 788 -2.79 -12.23 -8.03
C LEU A 788 -1.69 -11.34 -8.62
N VAL A 789 -0.76 -10.85 -7.78
CA VAL A 789 0.40 -10.05 -8.22
C VAL A 789 1.28 -10.83 -9.20
N GLU A 790 1.52 -12.13 -8.93
CA GLU A 790 2.39 -12.97 -9.75
C GLU A 790 1.84 -13.26 -11.16
N LEU A 791 0.51 -13.35 -11.33
CA LEU A 791 -0.10 -13.43 -12.66
C LEU A 791 0.08 -12.13 -13.45
N GLY A 792 -0.16 -10.99 -12.80
CA GLY A 792 0.06 -9.68 -13.41
C GLY A 792 1.53 -9.43 -13.79
N ARG A 793 2.48 -9.94 -13.01
CA ARG A 793 3.91 -9.99 -13.37
C ARG A 793 4.18 -10.83 -14.61
N CYS A 794 3.58 -12.01 -14.71
CA CYS A 794 3.69 -12.85 -15.90
C CYS A 794 3.15 -12.14 -17.16
N GLU A 795 2.01 -11.46 -17.04
CA GLU A 795 1.37 -10.75 -18.16
C GLU A 795 2.14 -9.49 -18.59
N THR A 796 2.68 -8.77 -17.61
CA THR A 796 3.61 -7.65 -17.80
C THR A 796 4.88 -8.12 -18.52
N TRP A 797 5.51 -9.19 -18.03
CA TRP A 797 6.76 -9.72 -18.59
C TRP A 797 6.61 -10.19 -20.03
N VAL A 798 5.58 -10.99 -20.35
CA VAL A 798 5.37 -11.48 -21.74
C VAL A 798 5.15 -10.30 -22.70
N THR A 799 4.45 -9.24 -22.27
CA THR A 799 4.22 -8.09 -23.15
C THR A 799 5.48 -7.23 -23.33
N ARG A 800 6.27 -7.00 -22.27
CA ARG A 800 7.59 -6.36 -22.38
C ARG A 800 8.49 -7.12 -23.37
N MET A 801 8.56 -8.44 -23.24
CA MET A 801 9.34 -9.28 -24.15
C MET A 801 8.83 -9.18 -25.59
N ALA A 802 7.52 -9.29 -25.84
CA ALA A 802 6.95 -9.13 -27.18
C ALA A 802 7.34 -7.79 -27.84
N ARG A 803 7.29 -6.69 -27.08
CA ARG A 803 7.67 -5.33 -27.52
C ARG A 803 9.18 -5.09 -27.63
N GLY A 804 10.03 -5.99 -27.13
CA GLY A 804 11.46 -5.75 -26.99
C GLY A 804 11.84 -4.72 -25.92
N GLN A 805 10.93 -4.42 -24.97
CA GLN A 805 11.18 -3.48 -23.88
C GLN A 805 12.09 -4.07 -22.79
N PRO A 806 12.93 -3.25 -22.12
CA PRO A 806 13.68 -3.67 -20.94
C PRO A 806 12.78 -4.22 -19.83
N THR A 807 13.28 -5.16 -19.03
CA THR A 807 12.49 -5.81 -17.95
C THR A 807 12.06 -4.84 -16.85
N SER A 808 12.79 -3.73 -16.66
CA SER A 808 12.50 -2.65 -15.71
C SER A 808 11.59 -1.54 -16.25
N ASP A 809 11.29 -1.53 -17.55
CA ASP A 809 10.56 -0.43 -18.20
C ASP A 809 9.05 -0.51 -17.92
N VAL A 810 8.53 0.42 -17.10
CA VAL A 810 7.08 0.55 -16.81
C VAL A 810 6.35 1.45 -17.81
N GLY A 811 7.06 2.12 -18.73
CA GLY A 811 6.48 3.08 -19.67
C GLY A 811 5.50 2.45 -20.66
N ASP A 812 4.41 3.19 -20.94
CA ASP A 812 3.29 2.75 -21.78
C ASP A 812 2.68 1.40 -21.38
N LEU A 813 2.56 1.18 -20.07
CA LEU A 813 1.81 0.08 -19.47
C LEU A 813 0.63 0.61 -18.63
N PRO A 814 -0.62 0.21 -18.90
CA PRO A 814 -1.09 -0.47 -20.12
C PRO A 814 -1.10 0.48 -21.33
N SER A 815 -0.82 -0.02 -22.53
CA SER A 815 -0.94 0.79 -23.74
C SER A 815 -2.40 0.99 -24.15
N SER A 816 -2.64 2.00 -24.97
CA SER A 816 -3.97 2.33 -25.53
C SER A 816 -4.56 1.25 -26.44
N SER A 817 -3.71 0.43 -27.09
CA SER A 817 -4.05 -0.69 -27.96
C SER A 817 -2.79 -1.56 -28.18
N PRO A 818 -2.87 -2.87 -28.53
CA PRO A 818 -4.05 -3.75 -28.58
C PRO A 818 -4.31 -4.52 -27.27
N GLY A 819 -3.75 -4.06 -26.15
CA GLY A 819 -3.78 -4.78 -24.86
C GLY A 819 -2.56 -5.68 -24.66
N SER A 820 -2.63 -6.60 -23.70
CA SER A 820 -1.50 -7.48 -23.37
C SER A 820 -1.23 -8.51 -24.47
N ALA A 821 0.01 -9.02 -24.53
CA ALA A 821 0.36 -10.09 -25.46
C ALA A 821 -0.38 -11.41 -25.13
N LEU A 822 -0.72 -11.66 -23.86
CA LEU A 822 -1.49 -12.84 -23.45
C LEU A 822 -2.98 -12.73 -23.82
N TYR A 823 -3.56 -11.52 -23.74
CA TYR A 823 -4.91 -11.22 -24.22
C TYR A 823 -4.97 -11.34 -25.74
N GLN A 824 -4.00 -10.74 -26.46
CA GLN A 824 -3.89 -10.85 -27.91
C GLN A 824 -3.79 -12.30 -28.38
N LEU A 825 -3.08 -13.19 -27.67
CA LEU A 825 -3.06 -14.63 -28.00
C LEU A 825 -4.44 -15.31 -27.94
N LEU A 826 -5.41 -14.79 -27.18
CA LEU A 826 -6.79 -15.31 -27.19
C LEU A 826 -7.72 -14.52 -28.13
N ALA A 827 -7.47 -13.23 -28.34
CA ALA A 827 -8.32 -12.34 -29.13
C ALA A 827 -7.94 -12.28 -30.61
N ASP A 828 -6.67 -12.03 -30.92
CA ASP A 828 -6.15 -12.04 -32.29
C ASP A 828 -4.70 -12.55 -32.37
N PRO A 829 -4.47 -13.87 -32.14
CA PRO A 829 -3.14 -14.47 -32.17
C PRO A 829 -2.41 -14.37 -33.53
N ASP A 830 -3.13 -14.10 -34.62
CA ASP A 830 -2.55 -13.99 -35.96
C ASP A 830 -1.90 -12.61 -36.19
N ALA A 831 -2.34 -11.56 -35.47
CA ALA A 831 -1.81 -10.21 -35.56
C ALA A 831 -0.63 -9.92 -34.62
N LEU A 832 -0.37 -10.80 -33.64
CA LEU A 832 0.71 -10.63 -32.66
C LEU A 832 2.09 -10.92 -33.29
N SER A 833 3.03 -9.97 -33.17
CA SER A 833 4.46 -10.21 -33.44
C SER A 833 5.03 -11.20 -32.42
N LEU A 834 5.76 -12.20 -32.92
CA LEU A 834 6.43 -13.22 -32.13
C LEU A 834 7.96 -13.08 -32.15
N ASP A 835 8.50 -12.05 -32.81
CA ASP A 835 9.93 -11.91 -33.14
C ASP A 835 10.85 -11.96 -31.91
N ASN A 836 10.35 -11.46 -30.77
CA ASN A 836 11.06 -11.41 -29.49
C ASN A 836 10.61 -12.50 -28.49
N LEU A 837 9.76 -13.45 -28.89
CA LEU A 837 9.14 -14.44 -27.99
C LEU A 837 9.67 -15.85 -28.21
N SER A 838 10.18 -16.48 -27.15
CA SER A 838 10.69 -17.85 -27.18
C SER A 838 9.73 -18.87 -26.54
N THR A 839 9.94 -20.16 -26.84
CA THR A 839 9.20 -21.25 -26.17
C THR A 839 9.53 -21.35 -24.67
N GLU A 840 10.67 -20.80 -24.24
CA GLU A 840 11.10 -20.75 -22.85
C GLU A 840 10.32 -19.71 -22.04
N VAL A 841 10.02 -18.53 -22.62
CA VAL A 841 9.19 -17.49 -21.98
C VAL A 841 7.84 -18.06 -21.58
N PHE A 842 7.11 -18.68 -22.51
CA PHE A 842 5.83 -19.33 -22.23
C PHE A 842 5.95 -20.52 -21.26
N THR A 843 7.06 -21.27 -21.31
CA THR A 843 7.30 -22.40 -20.40
C THR A 843 7.59 -21.93 -18.97
N SER A 844 8.26 -20.78 -18.81
CA SER A 844 8.48 -20.11 -17.54
C SER A 844 7.16 -19.58 -16.96
N VAL A 845 6.33 -18.87 -17.74
CA VAL A 845 4.99 -18.44 -17.28
C VAL A 845 4.15 -19.64 -16.85
N MET A 846 4.09 -20.72 -17.65
CA MET A 846 3.36 -21.93 -17.25
C MET A 846 3.87 -22.56 -15.94
N ARG A 847 5.15 -22.40 -15.59
CA ARG A 847 5.71 -22.84 -14.31
C ARG A 847 5.24 -21.97 -13.15
N HIS A 848 5.23 -20.64 -13.32
CA HIS A 848 4.75 -19.68 -12.30
C HIS A 848 3.23 -19.83 -12.06
N VAL A 849 2.42 -19.85 -13.12
CA VAL A 849 0.96 -20.04 -13.01
C VAL A 849 0.61 -21.37 -12.32
N ARG A 850 1.28 -22.47 -12.69
CA ARG A 850 1.08 -23.78 -12.01
C ARG A 850 1.53 -23.78 -10.55
N ARG A 851 2.45 -22.92 -10.14
CA ARG A 851 2.83 -22.75 -8.73
C ARG A 851 1.68 -22.09 -7.97
N ALA A 852 1.19 -20.96 -8.48
CA ALA A 852 0.07 -20.22 -7.89
C ALA A 852 -1.24 -21.05 -7.79
N VAL A 853 -1.52 -21.92 -8.77
CA VAL A 853 -2.64 -22.91 -8.70
C VAL A 853 -2.50 -23.86 -7.50
N ARG A 854 -1.29 -24.29 -7.16
CA ARG A 854 -1.07 -25.21 -6.02
C ARG A 854 -1.17 -24.50 -4.68
N GLU A 855 -0.63 -23.29 -4.58
CA GLU A 855 -0.66 -22.48 -3.36
C GLU A 855 -2.11 -22.11 -2.99
N THR A 856 -2.86 -21.56 -3.94
CA THR A 856 -4.28 -21.16 -3.74
C THR A 856 -5.27 -22.33 -3.74
N GLY A 857 -4.91 -23.50 -4.29
CA GLY A 857 -5.75 -24.69 -4.31
C GLY A 857 -6.07 -25.30 -2.95
N SER A 858 -5.39 -24.83 -1.89
CA SER A 858 -5.66 -25.17 -0.49
C SER A 858 -6.90 -24.46 0.08
N ILE A 859 -7.22 -23.27 -0.43
CA ILE A 859 -8.22 -22.36 0.17
C ILE A 859 -9.66 -22.83 -0.13
N VAL A 860 -9.91 -23.30 -1.36
CA VAL A 860 -11.16 -23.96 -1.74
C VAL A 860 -10.81 -25.28 -2.44
N PRO A 861 -10.79 -26.40 -1.69
CA PRO A 861 -10.38 -27.70 -2.22
C PRO A 861 -11.15 -28.11 -3.48
N GLY A 862 -10.44 -28.63 -4.47
CA GLY A 862 -11.01 -29.14 -5.71
C GLY A 862 -11.17 -28.11 -6.85
N THR A 863 -10.87 -26.82 -6.64
CA THR A 863 -10.95 -25.78 -7.67
C THR A 863 -9.79 -25.77 -8.68
N THR A 864 -8.74 -26.56 -8.48
CA THR A 864 -7.46 -26.51 -9.23
C THR A 864 -7.50 -26.98 -10.70
N SER A 865 -8.69 -27.07 -11.32
CA SER A 865 -8.88 -27.39 -12.75
C SER A 865 -10.26 -26.96 -13.23
N LEU A 866 -10.45 -26.66 -14.53
CA LEU A 866 -11.79 -26.47 -15.14
C LEU A 866 -12.85 -27.50 -14.68
N SER A 867 -12.51 -28.78 -14.68
CA SER A 867 -13.38 -29.89 -14.26
C SER A 867 -13.70 -29.91 -12.75
N GLY A 868 -12.91 -29.20 -11.96
CA GLY A 868 -13.12 -28.98 -10.53
C GLY A 868 -13.96 -27.74 -10.26
N ILE A 869 -13.61 -26.60 -10.90
CA ILE A 869 -14.39 -25.35 -10.94
C ILE A 869 -15.85 -25.65 -11.31
N SER A 870 -16.07 -26.40 -12.39
CA SER A 870 -17.42 -26.82 -12.83
C SER A 870 -18.21 -27.53 -11.71
N LYS A 871 -17.59 -28.47 -10.99
CA LYS A 871 -18.24 -29.20 -9.88
C LYS A 871 -18.53 -28.33 -8.66
N VAL A 872 -17.72 -27.31 -8.40
CA VAL A 872 -17.95 -26.35 -7.31
C VAL A 872 -19.11 -25.39 -7.66
N ILE A 873 -19.28 -25.05 -8.94
CA ILE A 873 -20.39 -24.20 -9.42
C ILE A 873 -21.72 -24.96 -9.54
N THR A 874 -21.69 -26.28 -9.78
CA THR A 874 -22.90 -27.12 -9.80
C THR A 874 -23.12 -27.81 -8.45
N PRO A 875 -23.88 -27.22 -7.50
CA PRO A 875 -24.09 -27.85 -6.19
C PRO A 875 -24.85 -29.17 -6.34
N SER A 876 -24.22 -30.27 -5.93
CA SER A 876 -24.94 -31.50 -5.64
C SER A 876 -25.95 -31.22 -4.51
N THR A 877 -27.22 -31.52 -4.75
CA THR A 877 -28.35 -31.15 -3.88
C THR A 877 -28.11 -31.50 -2.41
N GLY A 878 -28.09 -30.49 -1.53
CA GLY A 878 -28.23 -30.67 -0.08
C GLY A 878 -27.11 -30.16 0.84
N GLN A 879 -26.07 -29.49 0.33
CA GLN A 879 -25.03 -28.89 1.19
C GLN A 879 -24.84 -27.39 0.93
N THR A 880 -25.54 -26.57 1.71
CA THR A 880 -25.20 -25.16 1.91
C THR A 880 -23.99 -25.07 2.83
N THR A 881 -22.81 -24.76 2.28
CA THR A 881 -21.60 -24.53 3.08
C THR A 881 -21.73 -23.24 3.89
N THR A 882 -21.81 -23.34 5.21
CA THR A 882 -22.03 -22.21 6.14
C THR A 882 -20.77 -21.37 6.38
N SER A 883 -20.18 -20.83 5.31
CA SER A 883 -19.15 -19.78 5.40
C SER A 883 -19.83 -18.40 5.40
N PRO A 884 -19.52 -17.50 6.35
CA PRO A 884 -20.15 -16.18 6.43
C PRO A 884 -19.70 -15.19 5.33
N TRP A 885 -18.72 -15.54 4.48
CA TRP A 885 -18.22 -14.67 3.41
C TRP A 885 -18.38 -15.30 2.01
N PRO A 886 -19.45 -14.95 1.26
CA PRO A 886 -19.69 -15.47 -0.11
C PRO A 886 -18.60 -15.12 -1.12
N LEU A 887 -17.87 -14.01 -0.90
CA LEU A 887 -16.85 -13.51 -1.81
C LEU A 887 -15.71 -14.51 -2.06
N VAL A 888 -15.22 -15.19 -1.03
CA VAL A 888 -13.96 -15.96 -1.08
C VAL A 888 -14.01 -17.03 -2.17
N THR A 889 -15.09 -17.81 -2.22
CA THR A 889 -15.29 -18.82 -3.27
C THR A 889 -15.28 -18.18 -4.66
N LEU A 890 -16.08 -17.13 -4.87
CA LEU A 890 -16.22 -16.50 -6.19
C LEU A 890 -14.90 -15.88 -6.68
N VAL A 891 -14.16 -15.16 -5.83
CA VAL A 891 -12.88 -14.54 -6.25
C VAL A 891 -11.80 -15.59 -6.54
N ILE A 892 -11.87 -16.78 -5.92
CA ILE A 892 -11.00 -17.92 -6.23
C ILE A 892 -11.38 -18.57 -7.56
N LEU A 893 -12.67 -18.73 -7.86
CA LEU A 893 -13.12 -19.21 -9.18
C LEU A 893 -12.75 -18.21 -10.29
N GLU A 894 -12.84 -16.90 -10.04
CA GLU A 894 -12.35 -15.85 -10.95
C GLU A 894 -10.83 -15.93 -11.15
N LEU A 895 -10.05 -16.10 -10.07
CA LEU A 895 -8.60 -16.22 -10.14
C LEU A 895 -8.15 -17.48 -10.90
N HIS A 896 -8.75 -18.64 -10.61
CA HIS A 896 -8.42 -19.90 -11.29
C HIS A 896 -8.88 -19.91 -12.75
N LEU A 897 -9.99 -19.25 -13.09
CA LEU A 897 -10.39 -19.01 -14.48
C LEU A 897 -9.31 -18.20 -15.23
N ALA A 898 -8.78 -17.12 -14.63
CA ALA A 898 -7.68 -16.36 -15.23
C ALA A 898 -6.40 -17.20 -15.39
N MET A 899 -6.05 -18.04 -14.41
CA MET A 899 -4.94 -18.99 -14.54
C MET A 899 -5.14 -19.95 -15.71
N ASP A 900 -6.34 -20.52 -15.90
CA ASP A 900 -6.63 -21.44 -17.01
C ASP A 900 -6.69 -20.73 -18.38
N MET A 901 -7.12 -19.45 -18.43
CA MET A 901 -6.99 -18.60 -19.63
C MET A 901 -5.52 -18.37 -19.99
N ILE A 902 -4.68 -17.96 -19.04
CA ILE A 902 -3.24 -17.73 -19.25
C ILE A 902 -2.52 -19.01 -19.66
N LEU A 903 -2.83 -20.15 -19.03
CA LEU A 903 -2.28 -21.45 -19.44
C LEU A 903 -2.70 -21.85 -20.86
N THR A 904 -3.89 -21.45 -21.31
CA THR A 904 -4.37 -21.71 -22.68
C THR A 904 -3.65 -20.79 -23.69
N ALA A 905 -3.54 -19.50 -23.39
CA ALA A 905 -2.75 -18.54 -24.18
C ALA A 905 -1.29 -18.98 -24.31
N CYS A 906 -0.64 -19.40 -23.22
CA CYS A 906 0.75 -19.85 -23.24
C CYS A 906 0.96 -21.14 -24.06
N ARG A 907 -0.01 -22.07 -24.09
CA ARG A 907 0.06 -23.27 -24.96
C ARG A 907 0.01 -22.87 -26.43
N LEU A 908 -0.89 -21.95 -26.79
CA LEU A 908 -1.04 -21.46 -28.15
C LEU A 908 0.20 -20.68 -28.61
N GLY A 909 0.63 -19.67 -27.85
CA GLY A 909 1.83 -18.87 -28.14
C GLY A 909 3.10 -19.71 -28.27
N ARG A 910 3.34 -20.65 -27.33
CA ARG A 910 4.47 -21.59 -27.43
C ARG A 910 4.43 -22.44 -28.70
N SER A 911 3.24 -22.76 -29.19
CA SER A 911 3.07 -23.58 -30.39
C SER A 911 3.27 -22.78 -31.67
N LEU A 912 2.74 -21.56 -31.74
CA LEU A 912 3.01 -20.63 -32.86
C LEU A 912 4.51 -20.37 -33.00
N VAL A 913 5.21 -20.06 -31.88
CA VAL A 913 6.68 -19.92 -31.87
C VAL A 913 7.37 -21.21 -32.31
N SER A 914 6.96 -22.37 -31.78
CA SER A 914 7.59 -23.66 -32.10
C SER A 914 7.42 -24.11 -33.55
N VAL A 915 6.42 -23.58 -34.28
CA VAL A 915 6.19 -23.86 -35.71
C VAL A 915 6.81 -22.76 -36.59
N GLY A 916 6.81 -21.50 -36.12
CA GLY A 916 7.37 -20.34 -36.81
C GLY A 916 8.90 -20.19 -36.72
N THR A 917 9.55 -20.92 -35.81
CA THR A 917 11.02 -20.89 -35.64
C THR A 917 11.71 -21.58 -36.81
N ASN A 918 12.55 -20.85 -37.56
CA ASN A 918 13.37 -21.41 -38.63
C ASN A 918 14.67 -22.04 -38.08
N PRO A 919 14.85 -23.38 -38.13
CA PRO A 919 16.01 -24.08 -37.55
C PRO A 919 17.32 -23.91 -38.35
N ARG A 920 17.35 -23.05 -39.38
CA ARG A 920 18.54 -22.73 -40.19
C ARG A 920 18.97 -21.27 -40.09
N SER A 921 18.45 -20.52 -39.11
CA SER A 921 18.78 -19.11 -38.90
C SER A 921 20.10 -18.95 -38.11
N ASN A 922 21.16 -18.52 -38.78
CA ASN A 922 22.46 -18.17 -38.14
C ASN A 922 22.53 -16.70 -37.69
N MET A 923 21.47 -15.93 -37.91
CA MET A 923 21.23 -14.60 -37.35
C MET A 923 20.12 -14.74 -36.31
N GLY A 924 20.17 -13.97 -35.22
CA GLY A 924 19.28 -14.11 -34.05
C GLY A 924 17.82 -14.38 -34.43
N VAL A 925 17.26 -15.46 -33.84
CA VAL A 925 16.10 -16.20 -34.37
C VAL A 925 14.89 -15.32 -34.64
N ALA A 926 14.66 -14.97 -35.91
CA ALA A 926 13.40 -14.38 -36.35
C ALA A 926 12.31 -15.45 -36.38
N VAL A 927 11.25 -15.24 -35.59
CA VAL A 927 10.11 -16.16 -35.46
C VAL A 927 8.93 -15.62 -36.27
N VAL A 928 8.75 -16.16 -37.48
CA VAL A 928 7.60 -15.79 -38.32
C VAL A 928 6.33 -16.40 -37.72
N ASN A 929 5.35 -15.57 -37.33
CA ASN A 929 4.06 -16.08 -36.86
C ASN A 929 3.37 -16.87 -38.00
N PRO A 930 3.14 -18.19 -37.86
CA PRO A 930 2.55 -18.99 -38.93
C PRO A 930 1.03 -18.80 -39.04
N GLY A 931 0.40 -18.16 -38.04
CA GLY A 931 -1.05 -18.11 -37.88
C GLY A 931 -1.66 -19.42 -37.37
N VAL A 932 -2.80 -19.31 -36.69
CA VAL A 932 -3.46 -20.42 -35.98
C VAL A 932 -3.89 -21.54 -36.92
N GLY A 933 -4.43 -21.22 -38.09
CA GLY A 933 -4.92 -22.21 -39.07
C GLY A 933 -3.82 -23.15 -39.60
N ASN A 934 -2.57 -22.70 -39.63
CA ASN A 934 -1.41 -23.45 -40.11
C ASN A 934 -0.78 -24.35 -39.04
N LEU A 935 -1.29 -24.36 -37.80
CA LEU A 935 -0.85 -25.28 -36.76
C LEU A 935 -1.23 -26.75 -37.10
N PRO A 936 -0.44 -27.74 -36.65
CA PRO A 936 -0.70 -29.16 -36.88
C PRO A 936 -2.13 -29.57 -36.46
N PRO A 937 -2.87 -30.37 -37.26
CA PRO A 937 -4.28 -30.68 -37.00
C PRO A 937 -4.55 -31.27 -35.61
N THR A 938 -3.69 -32.16 -35.13
CA THR A 938 -3.82 -32.78 -33.78
C THR A 938 -3.73 -31.75 -32.66
N LEU A 939 -2.83 -30.76 -32.79
CA LEU A 939 -2.69 -29.66 -31.85
C LEU A 939 -3.88 -28.71 -31.93
N ARG A 940 -4.37 -28.40 -33.13
CA ARG A 940 -5.56 -27.56 -33.31
C ARG A 940 -6.78 -28.16 -32.63
N THR A 941 -6.97 -29.48 -32.71
CA THR A 941 -8.05 -30.19 -32.01
C THR A 941 -7.90 -30.16 -30.48
N ASP A 942 -6.69 -30.34 -29.92
CA ASP A 942 -6.45 -30.21 -28.47
C ASP A 942 -6.77 -28.79 -27.96
N LEU A 943 -6.28 -27.78 -28.68
CA LEU A 943 -6.55 -26.37 -28.37
C LEU A 943 -8.04 -26.03 -28.53
N ALA A 944 -8.72 -26.52 -29.57
CA ALA A 944 -10.16 -26.33 -29.76
C ALA A 944 -10.98 -26.91 -28.60
N ASN A 945 -10.67 -28.15 -28.19
CA ASN A 945 -11.31 -28.80 -27.04
C ASN A 945 -11.08 -28.03 -25.74
N LYS A 946 -9.86 -27.52 -25.52
CA LYS A 946 -9.54 -26.69 -24.36
C LYS A 946 -10.28 -25.35 -24.37
N VAL A 947 -10.40 -24.69 -25.52
CA VAL A 947 -11.16 -23.43 -25.68
C VAL A 947 -12.67 -23.65 -25.51
N LEU A 948 -13.21 -24.79 -25.96
CA LEU A 948 -14.62 -25.15 -25.75
C LEU A 948 -14.93 -25.32 -24.25
N ALA A 949 -14.16 -26.12 -23.53
CA ALA A 949 -14.30 -26.29 -22.08
C ALA A 949 -14.08 -24.98 -21.30
N LEU A 950 -13.20 -24.10 -21.80
CA LEU A 950 -12.97 -22.77 -21.23
C LEU A 950 -14.20 -21.86 -21.40
N ARG A 951 -14.90 -21.90 -22.54
CA ARG A 951 -16.14 -21.12 -22.78
C ARG A 951 -17.26 -21.50 -21.82
N GLU A 952 -17.44 -22.80 -21.57
CA GLU A 952 -18.44 -23.31 -20.62
C GLU A 952 -18.16 -22.79 -19.21
N VAL A 953 -16.95 -23.02 -18.70
CA VAL A 953 -16.56 -22.58 -17.35
C VAL A 953 -16.54 -21.06 -17.21
N TYR A 954 -16.10 -20.32 -18.24
CA TYR A 954 -16.17 -18.85 -18.26
C TYR A 954 -17.60 -18.35 -18.07
N SER A 955 -18.56 -18.92 -18.80
CA SER A 955 -19.99 -18.61 -18.66
C SER A 955 -20.52 -18.97 -17.27
N SER A 956 -20.17 -20.15 -16.76
CA SER A 956 -20.58 -20.59 -15.41
C SER A 956 -20.05 -19.67 -14.29
N VAL A 957 -18.78 -19.25 -14.36
CA VAL A 957 -18.18 -18.34 -13.37
C VAL A 957 -18.76 -16.92 -13.49
N TRP A 958 -18.97 -16.42 -14.71
CA TRP A 958 -19.56 -15.10 -14.96
C TRP A 958 -20.93 -14.96 -14.27
N MET A 959 -21.82 -15.94 -14.47
CA MET A 959 -23.18 -15.94 -13.93
C MET A 959 -23.26 -16.08 -12.40
N GLN A 960 -22.14 -16.28 -11.68
CA GLN A 960 -22.12 -16.27 -10.20
C GLN A 960 -22.08 -14.86 -9.59
N GLY A 961 -21.75 -13.81 -10.35
CA GLY A 961 -21.62 -12.46 -9.80
C GLY A 961 -21.68 -11.30 -10.80
N GLN A 962 -21.97 -11.58 -12.07
CA GLN A 962 -22.12 -10.59 -13.13
C GLN A 962 -23.48 -10.77 -13.81
N GLN A 963 -24.06 -9.67 -14.29
CA GLN A 963 -25.27 -9.67 -15.12
C GLN A 963 -24.98 -10.33 -16.49
N ALA A 964 -26.02 -10.77 -17.20
CA ALA A 964 -25.85 -11.38 -18.54
C ALA A 964 -25.38 -10.40 -19.64
N ALA A 965 -25.41 -9.08 -19.39
CA ALA A 965 -24.78 -8.06 -20.22
C ALA A 965 -23.25 -8.30 -20.32
N GLY A 966 -22.60 -7.88 -21.41
CA GLY A 966 -21.16 -8.09 -21.65
C GLY A 966 -20.68 -9.55 -21.86
N LEU A 967 -21.42 -10.56 -21.40
CA LEU A 967 -21.05 -11.97 -21.50
C LEU A 967 -20.88 -12.42 -22.95
N GLN A 968 -21.85 -12.11 -23.81
CA GLN A 968 -21.81 -12.54 -25.22
C GLN A 968 -20.63 -11.90 -25.98
N SER A 969 -20.31 -10.64 -25.72
CA SER A 969 -19.15 -9.95 -26.30
C SER A 969 -17.83 -10.59 -25.85
N SER A 970 -17.75 -11.02 -24.59
CA SER A 970 -16.59 -11.76 -24.05
C SER A 970 -16.47 -13.17 -24.64
N LEU A 971 -17.58 -13.91 -24.74
CA LEU A 971 -17.63 -15.25 -25.34
C LEU A 971 -17.37 -15.21 -26.86
N LEU A 972 -17.65 -14.11 -27.54
CA LEU A 972 -17.35 -13.95 -28.97
C LEU A 972 -15.84 -14.07 -29.22
N VAL A 973 -14.98 -13.54 -28.35
CA VAL A 973 -13.51 -13.68 -28.43
C VAL A 973 -13.09 -15.14 -28.51
N LEU A 974 -13.53 -15.93 -27.53
CA LEU A 974 -13.23 -17.37 -27.45
C LEU A 974 -13.90 -18.17 -28.59
N THR A 975 -15.06 -17.72 -29.08
CA THR A 975 -15.76 -18.30 -30.23
C THR A 975 -14.99 -18.05 -31.55
N SER A 976 -14.45 -16.85 -31.75
CA SER A 976 -13.64 -16.49 -32.92
C SER A 976 -12.26 -17.16 -32.93
N LEU A 977 -11.69 -17.46 -31.75
CA LEU A 977 -10.53 -18.33 -31.64
C LEU A 977 -10.87 -19.79 -31.98
N LEU A 978 -11.99 -20.31 -31.46
CA LEU A 978 -12.45 -21.68 -31.74
C LEU A 978 -12.73 -21.89 -33.23
N ALA A 979 -13.35 -20.91 -33.90
CA ALA A 979 -13.59 -20.95 -35.35
C ALA A 979 -12.29 -21.03 -36.17
N ARG A 980 -11.23 -20.31 -35.78
CA ARG A 980 -9.90 -20.36 -36.43
C ARG A 980 -9.11 -21.64 -36.18
N LEU A 981 -9.41 -22.37 -35.10
CA LEU A 981 -8.78 -23.65 -34.79
C LEU A 981 -9.39 -24.80 -35.60
N LEU A 982 -10.71 -24.74 -35.85
CA LEU A 982 -11.46 -25.74 -36.62
C LEU A 982 -11.26 -25.57 -38.14
N PRO A 983 -11.44 -26.62 -38.96
CA PRO A 983 -11.44 -26.51 -40.42
C PRO A 983 -12.77 -25.98 -40.96
N ASP A 984 -12.75 -25.24 -42.07
CA ASP A 984 -13.92 -24.51 -42.62
C ASP A 984 -15.17 -25.37 -42.87
N HIS A 985 -15.00 -26.68 -43.09
CA HIS A 985 -16.10 -27.62 -43.33
C HIS A 985 -16.95 -27.96 -42.10
N SER A 986 -16.55 -27.56 -40.87
CA SER A 986 -17.31 -27.84 -39.65
C SER A 986 -18.28 -26.72 -39.21
N LEU A 987 -18.51 -25.71 -40.05
CA LEU A 987 -19.37 -24.55 -39.74
C LEU A 987 -20.64 -24.46 -40.62
N GLN A 988 -21.14 -25.59 -41.15
CA GLN A 988 -22.53 -25.66 -41.60
C GLN A 988 -23.45 -25.93 -40.39
N PRO A 989 -24.52 -25.15 -40.17
CA PRO A 989 -25.46 -25.40 -39.09
C PRO A 989 -26.33 -26.63 -39.38
N SER A 990 -26.50 -27.47 -38.36
CA SER A 990 -27.42 -28.62 -38.32
C SER A 990 -28.60 -28.34 -37.40
#